data_AF-A0AA47M4Q0-F1
#
_entry.id   AF-A0AA47M4Q0-F1
#
_cell.length_a   1.000
_cell.length_b   1.000
_cell.length_c   1.000
_cell.angle_alpha   90.00
_cell.angle_beta   90.00
_cell.angle_gamma   90.00
#
_symmetry.space_group_name_H-M   'P 1'
#
loop_
_entity.id
_entity.type
_entity.pdbx_description
1 polymer ?
#
loop_
_entity_poly.entity_id
_entity_poly.type
_entity_poly.pdbx_seq_one_letter_code
_entity_poly.pdbx_strand_id
1 'polypeptide(L)'
;MSPALCLPVRAAPSPTRTRRRDVTRGRNPAPGPEPSHFIFSVLPIMAATVLQFLLLFSSSVSLSEDATGYGPIFEEEPLDVVYNEDSPDGRISMNCRARANPPASYRWRRDNWEIKLMEQPDEHYSLVGGNLVITNPRQKKHSGSYVCVAKNIYGTVISKEARVKFGIMDEFPQEDRDPVYAKEGQGAVLLCVPPKAWPVEVTYRWIYNEFPVFLQTDHRRFVSQQTGNLYISRVEAQDAGNYSCFVSSPIIGKSVFSKFIPLIPTPPDEGEERRYPADIAVMFPDTKAMLASNITLECFALGNPIPHIVWRKVDCTDLPANHQISESGARLHLYNVQYEDAGAYDCEAINTKGKDVHKAWVYVESAPEWAETINNTQVDLGSEHTMRCVASGKPFPFIRWYKDGYMYGKGELKFSSLTFDDSGMYQCVAENYWGIKYANAELRVIACAPTFELNPVKKQLLGARNGRVVIECRPRAAPRPRFTWTKGKELLFNNSRISLMYDGSLEILNATKNDEGVYTCLAENDRGKANSSGSLTITEATSLTVVPEETMAKVGEEVILGCAASYDPMLDITFVWAVDHRLIDFDTEWQHYERVMDEEGKGDLKILNVQVWHEGRYTCTAQTVVDNATAYADLKIVGVPGPPGVLRVQEIRDTSIKLLWSTGGDHNSPILYYTIQTRHFWALNEDDWRNATTFPPFLDGTVETADVTNLFPWMEYQFRVIATNQYGSGEASIPSIKIKTWDAAPVVSPTDVAGYGGRDGEVLITWTPVQPWYFSGKKFGYIVAFKPHDAYDWWYETISDPETRRYVHRDPYFLPTAEDFQVREFQVKVKSFNVKGDGPYSPTTIVYYPREVPAESPTDVYARPVSSHEALVWWLPVVDTGTGLQQYIEGYQVKYWRKYDDTEPGANRIFVPASMNQTRLENMLPDAHYLIEVRAFNGAGFGPPSEHCEMFTKRPPPPDPPRMWRYVSWTGQWLYVWWDHIQYDWFGDISFPLYYKVMFRKTGYIYGKVYITGWHFMDFPMPQVGDYELMVRGRYEGGDGPVRKIRIKGKGPQLSFLFCSVLFCFRQRLSLTCFLDCKMWAL
;
A
#
# COMPACT_ATOMS: atom_id res chain seq x y z
N MET A 1 -23.51 -42.25 28.24
CA MET A 1 -24.75 -41.96 27.48
C MET A 1 -24.34 -41.44 26.11
N SER A 2 -25.06 -41.83 25.08
CA SER A 2 -24.83 -41.52 23.66
C SER A 2 -26.17 -41.65 22.92
N PRO A 3 -26.35 -41.18 21.67
CA PRO A 3 -25.58 -40.19 20.89
C PRO A 3 -26.47 -39.14 20.18
N ALA A 4 -25.85 -38.19 19.47
CA ALA A 4 -26.37 -37.62 18.22
C ALA A 4 -25.14 -37.28 17.33
N LEU A 5 -24.67 -38.15 16.44
CA LEU A 5 -25.13 -38.42 15.07
C LEU A 5 -24.98 -37.24 14.10
N CYS A 6 -23.81 -37.15 13.47
CA CYS A 6 -23.61 -36.55 12.15
C CYS A 6 -22.98 -37.62 11.23
N LEU A 7 -23.65 -37.93 10.10
CA LEU A 7 -23.18 -38.84 9.04
C LEU A 7 -23.77 -38.37 7.68
N PRO A 8 -23.23 -38.81 6.52
CA PRO A 8 -22.70 -37.87 5.52
C PRO A 8 -23.27 -38.07 4.11
N VAL A 9 -22.74 -37.33 3.11
CA VAL A 9 -22.50 -37.73 1.70
C VAL A 9 -21.70 -36.57 1.05
N ARG A 10 -20.44 -36.69 0.60
CA ARG A 10 -19.86 -37.36 -0.60
C ARG A 10 -20.32 -36.82 -1.96
N ALA A 11 -19.43 -36.13 -2.68
CA ALA A 11 -18.76 -36.63 -3.91
C ALA A 11 -18.23 -35.49 -4.80
N ALA A 12 -16.93 -35.54 -5.13
CA ALA A 12 -16.40 -34.93 -6.37
C ALA A 12 -16.54 -35.96 -7.52
N PRO A 13 -16.41 -35.56 -8.80
CA PRO A 13 -15.07 -35.62 -9.39
C PRO A 13 -14.73 -34.55 -10.45
N SER A 14 -13.47 -34.12 -10.47
CA SER A 14 -12.74 -33.77 -11.71
C SER A 14 -12.28 -35.06 -12.42
N PRO A 15 -12.18 -35.15 -13.75
CA PRO A 15 -11.02 -34.62 -14.51
C PRO A 15 -11.44 -34.07 -15.91
N THR A 16 -10.64 -33.88 -16.98
CA THR A 16 -9.23 -34.15 -17.39
C THR A 16 -8.83 -33.05 -18.39
N ARG A 17 -7.63 -32.42 -18.34
CA ARG A 17 -6.31 -32.84 -18.89
C ARG A 17 -6.21 -32.91 -20.42
N THR A 18 -5.08 -32.37 -20.92
CA THR A 18 -4.32 -32.66 -22.18
C THR A 18 -4.37 -31.56 -23.28
N ARG A 19 -3.31 -31.28 -24.09
CA ARG A 19 -1.86 -31.64 -24.11
C ARG A 19 -1.10 -30.78 -25.16
N ARG A 20 0.21 -30.53 -24.95
CA ARG A 20 1.41 -30.73 -25.87
C ARG A 20 1.32 -30.34 -27.38
N ARG A 21 2.39 -29.98 -28.12
CA ARG A 21 3.86 -29.91 -27.90
C ARG A 21 4.58 -29.17 -29.07
N ASP A 22 5.80 -28.71 -28.80
CA ASP A 22 7.05 -28.71 -29.60
C ASP A 22 7.06 -28.64 -31.15
N VAL A 23 8.00 -27.87 -31.72
CA VAL A 23 9.24 -28.42 -32.35
C VAL A 23 10.32 -27.34 -32.59
N THR A 24 11.58 -27.78 -32.61
CA THR A 24 12.86 -27.09 -32.33
C THR A 24 13.65 -26.52 -33.52
N ARG A 25 14.61 -25.62 -33.23
CA ARG A 25 16.05 -25.53 -33.68
C ARG A 25 16.61 -24.10 -33.41
N GLY A 26 17.85 -23.82 -32.99
CA GLY A 26 18.93 -24.65 -32.40
C GLY A 26 20.35 -24.03 -32.54
N ARG A 27 21.18 -24.10 -31.47
CA ARG A 27 22.67 -23.98 -31.35
C ARG A 27 23.33 -22.74 -30.67
N ASN A 28 24.30 -23.10 -29.80
CA ASN A 28 25.29 -22.38 -28.95
C ASN A 28 26.46 -21.71 -29.75
N PRO A 29 27.52 -21.07 -29.17
CA PRO A 29 28.00 -21.05 -27.76
C PRO A 29 28.55 -19.71 -27.14
N ALA A 30 29.00 -19.77 -25.88
CA ALA A 30 29.76 -18.76 -25.09
C ALA A 30 31.32 -18.92 -25.27
N PRO A 31 32.29 -18.31 -24.53
CA PRO A 31 32.31 -17.77 -23.13
C PRO A 31 33.07 -16.40 -22.90
N GLY A 32 33.33 -16.00 -21.62
CA GLY A 32 34.01 -14.76 -21.15
C GLY A 32 35.57 -14.80 -21.14
N PRO A 33 36.35 -14.07 -20.26
CA PRO A 33 36.00 -13.39 -19.00
C PRO A 33 36.70 -12.00 -18.71
N GLU A 34 36.64 -11.56 -17.43
CA GLU A 34 37.37 -10.54 -16.59
C GLU A 34 38.77 -9.97 -17.01
N PRO A 35 39.30 -8.82 -16.44
CA PRO A 35 39.58 -8.63 -14.99
C PRO A 35 39.64 -7.19 -14.38
N SER A 36 40.26 -7.07 -13.19
CA SER A 36 40.28 -5.98 -12.18
C SER A 36 41.62 -5.19 -12.03
N HIS A 37 41.59 -4.15 -11.17
CA HIS A 37 42.67 -3.51 -10.36
C HIS A 37 43.18 -2.06 -10.63
N PHE A 38 42.89 -1.17 -9.65
CA PHE A 38 43.76 -0.25 -8.87
C PHE A 38 44.76 0.78 -9.51
N ILE A 39 44.72 2.00 -8.91
CA ILE A 39 45.84 2.89 -8.47
C ILE A 39 46.25 4.16 -9.27
N PHE A 40 46.29 5.30 -8.53
CA PHE A 40 46.94 6.63 -8.70
C PHE A 40 47.35 7.11 -10.12
N SER A 41 47.07 8.36 -10.53
CA SER A 41 47.78 9.55 -10.01
C SER A 41 47.51 10.85 -10.83
N VAL A 42 47.91 12.01 -10.27
CA VAL A 42 48.25 13.32 -10.90
C VAL A 42 47.16 14.13 -11.64
N LEU A 43 46.73 15.22 -10.99
CA LEU A 43 46.20 16.46 -11.60
C LEU A 43 47.31 17.20 -12.37
N PRO A 44 46.96 17.90 -13.48
CA PRO A 44 47.37 19.32 -13.55
C PRO A 44 46.30 20.30 -14.10
N ILE A 45 46.21 21.50 -13.48
CA ILE A 45 46.48 22.85 -14.09
C ILE A 45 45.58 23.24 -15.30
N MET A 46 44.91 24.40 -15.45
CA MET A 46 44.77 25.73 -14.81
C MET A 46 43.50 26.40 -15.44
N ALA A 47 42.90 27.52 -15.00
CA ALA A 47 42.85 28.27 -13.74
C ALA A 47 41.90 29.49 -13.90
N ALA A 48 41.59 30.18 -12.79
CA ALA A 48 41.22 31.61 -12.69
C ALA A 48 39.87 32.07 -13.31
N THR A 49 39.10 33.04 -12.77
CA THR A 49 39.00 33.76 -11.48
C THR A 49 37.61 34.48 -11.47
N VAL A 50 37.09 35.25 -10.50
CA VAL A 50 37.65 36.01 -9.35
C VAL A 50 36.60 36.04 -8.22
N LEU A 51 37.05 35.97 -6.94
CA LEU A 51 36.60 36.71 -5.74
C LEU A 51 36.65 35.87 -4.45
N GLN A 52 37.68 36.12 -3.66
CA GLN A 52 37.81 35.72 -2.26
C GLN A 52 38.53 36.87 -1.55
N PHE A 53 37.98 37.40 -0.46
CA PHE A 53 38.75 38.03 0.62
C PHE A 53 37.90 38.16 1.89
N LEU A 54 38.58 38.08 3.05
CA LEU A 54 38.02 38.18 4.41
C LEU A 54 37.27 36.94 4.94
N LEU A 55 38.01 35.84 5.08
CA LEU A 55 37.98 35.10 6.35
C LEU A 55 39.14 35.59 7.22
N LEU A 56 38.86 35.94 8.47
CA LEU A 56 39.64 35.60 9.68
C LEU A 56 38.85 36.07 10.91
N PHE A 57 38.93 35.31 12.01
CA PHE A 57 38.19 35.48 13.28
C PHE A 57 36.68 35.17 13.29
N SER A 58 36.34 33.89 13.29
CA SER A 58 35.59 33.32 14.43
C SER A 58 35.71 31.80 14.46
N SER A 59 36.23 31.25 15.55
CA SER A 59 36.19 29.82 15.83
C SER A 59 34.78 29.40 16.24
N SER A 60 34.02 28.77 15.34
CA SER A 60 32.89 27.93 15.71
C SER A 60 33.39 26.49 15.86
N VAL A 61 33.80 26.12 17.08
CA VAL A 61 34.04 24.72 17.44
C VAL A 61 32.73 23.96 17.25
N SER A 62 32.68 23.04 16.29
CA SER A 62 31.69 21.98 16.30
C SER A 62 32.00 21.09 17.51
N LEU A 63 31.18 21.20 18.56
CA LEU A 63 31.22 20.29 19.70
C LEU A 63 30.84 18.89 19.20
N SER A 64 31.83 18.03 18.99
CA SER A 64 31.60 16.60 18.84
C SER A 64 31.21 16.00 20.19
N GLU A 65 30.25 15.08 20.18
CA GLU A 65 29.80 14.36 21.39
C GLU A 65 30.91 13.47 21.99
N ASP A 66 32.00 13.22 21.24
CA ASP A 66 33.19 12.48 21.68
C ASP A 66 34.03 13.17 22.78
N ALA A 67 33.70 14.41 23.18
CA ALA A 67 34.45 15.14 24.20
C ALA A 67 34.26 14.63 25.64
N THR A 68 33.27 13.76 25.90
CA THR A 68 33.07 13.12 27.21
C THR A 68 33.72 11.73 27.25
N GLY A 69 34.50 11.45 28.29
CA GLY A 69 35.07 10.11 28.53
C GLY A 69 34.06 9.17 29.21
N TYR A 70 34.17 7.88 28.93
CA TYR A 70 33.24 6.84 29.40
C TYR A 70 33.94 5.46 29.50
N GLY A 71 33.41 4.59 30.36
CA GLY A 71 33.89 3.21 30.53
C GLY A 71 33.60 2.29 29.34
N PRO A 72 34.19 1.09 29.27
CA PRO A 72 34.10 0.26 28.08
C PRO A 72 32.71 -0.36 27.88
N ILE A 73 32.27 -0.42 26.62
CA ILE A 73 31.01 -1.02 26.18
C ILE A 73 31.32 -1.97 25.03
N PHE A 74 30.95 -3.25 25.11
CA PHE A 74 31.25 -4.20 24.03
C PHE A 74 30.43 -3.89 22.77
N GLU A 75 31.12 -3.84 21.62
CA GLU A 75 30.51 -3.82 20.28
C GLU A 75 30.51 -5.22 19.66
N GLU A 76 31.51 -6.03 20.00
CA GLU A 76 31.69 -7.38 19.50
C GLU A 76 32.09 -8.26 20.69
N GLU A 77 31.30 -9.30 20.94
CA GLU A 77 31.48 -10.27 22.02
C GLU A 77 31.73 -11.66 21.45
N PRO A 78 32.47 -12.53 22.16
CA PRO A 78 32.75 -13.87 21.66
C PRO A 78 31.52 -14.77 21.68
N LEU A 79 31.52 -15.73 20.77
CA LEU A 79 30.48 -16.75 20.60
C LEU A 79 31.04 -18.14 20.96
N ASP A 80 30.16 -19.08 21.30
CA ASP A 80 30.50 -20.50 21.49
C ASP A 80 31.18 -21.07 20.23
N VAL A 81 32.25 -21.85 20.42
CA VAL A 81 33.03 -22.45 19.33
C VAL A 81 33.10 -23.97 19.50
N VAL A 82 32.68 -24.69 18.46
CA VAL A 82 32.93 -26.12 18.29
C VAL A 82 34.12 -26.31 17.35
N TYR A 83 35.25 -26.77 17.87
CA TYR A 83 36.44 -27.04 17.07
C TYR A 83 36.48 -28.51 16.61
N ASN A 84 36.72 -28.76 15.32
CA ASN A 84 37.12 -30.07 14.79
C ASN A 84 38.57 -30.00 14.27
N GLU A 85 39.30 -31.10 14.37
CA GLU A 85 40.69 -31.22 13.93
C GLU A 85 40.85 -31.12 12.40
N ASP A 86 39.81 -31.45 11.63
CA ASP A 86 39.78 -31.29 10.16
C ASP A 86 39.35 -29.87 9.71
N SER A 87 39.24 -28.91 10.63
CA SER A 87 38.91 -27.53 10.29
C SER A 87 40.00 -26.89 9.42
N PRO A 88 39.66 -26.27 8.27
CA PRO A 88 40.64 -25.74 7.32
C PRO A 88 41.51 -24.62 7.88
N ASP A 89 41.07 -23.96 8.96
CA ASP A 89 41.80 -22.88 9.64
C ASP A 89 42.86 -23.37 10.64
N GLY A 90 42.76 -24.61 11.16
CA GLY A 90 43.71 -25.19 12.14
C GLY A 90 43.87 -24.43 13.47
N ARG A 91 42.96 -23.48 13.76
CA ARG A 91 43.00 -22.55 14.90
C ARG A 91 41.59 -22.20 15.37
N ILE A 92 41.47 -21.71 16.59
CA ILE A 92 40.26 -21.07 17.13
C ILE A 92 40.50 -19.56 17.18
N SER A 93 39.55 -18.77 16.72
CA SER A 93 39.55 -17.31 16.89
C SER A 93 38.28 -16.89 17.62
N MET A 94 38.41 -16.16 18.71
CA MET A 94 37.31 -15.57 19.46
C MET A 94 37.43 -14.05 19.43
N ASN A 95 36.47 -13.40 18.80
CA ASN A 95 36.50 -11.95 18.63
C ASN A 95 36.07 -11.23 19.91
N CYS A 96 36.64 -10.05 20.15
CA CYS A 96 36.26 -9.18 21.25
C CYS A 96 36.66 -7.74 20.96
N ARG A 97 35.69 -6.82 20.94
CA ARG A 97 35.91 -5.39 20.76
C ARG A 97 34.97 -4.57 21.64
N ALA A 98 35.50 -3.56 22.31
CA ALA A 98 34.77 -2.62 23.13
C ALA A 98 35.08 -1.16 22.75
N ARG A 99 34.03 -0.36 22.64
CA ARG A 99 34.10 1.10 22.52
C ARG A 99 34.36 1.72 23.89
N ALA A 100 35.31 2.62 23.98
CA ALA A 100 35.69 3.28 25.23
C ALA A 100 36.46 4.59 24.95
N ASN A 101 36.30 5.60 25.80
CA ASN A 101 37.09 6.84 25.75
C ASN A 101 37.69 7.15 27.13
N PRO A 102 39.01 6.99 27.36
CA PRO A 102 40.04 6.54 26.41
C PRO A 102 39.89 5.06 26.02
N PRO A 103 40.56 4.61 24.94
CA PRO A 103 40.47 3.25 24.41
C PRO A 103 40.73 2.15 25.44
N ALA A 104 40.02 1.03 25.31
CA ALA A 104 40.11 -0.09 26.24
C ALA A 104 41.34 -0.98 25.98
N SER A 105 41.89 -1.48 27.07
CA SER A 105 42.84 -2.60 27.11
C SER A 105 42.10 -3.92 27.27
N TYR A 106 42.61 -5.01 26.68
CA TYR A 106 41.95 -6.32 26.65
C TYR A 106 42.81 -7.40 27.32
N ARG A 107 42.13 -8.28 28.05
CA ARG A 107 42.70 -9.51 28.64
C ARG A 107 41.63 -10.60 28.65
N TRP A 108 42.03 -11.86 28.73
CA TRP A 108 41.10 -12.99 28.67
C TRP A 108 41.20 -13.88 29.90
N ARG A 109 40.05 -14.43 30.31
CA ARG A 109 39.95 -15.45 31.34
C ARG A 109 39.41 -16.74 30.73
N ARG A 110 39.96 -17.89 31.14
CA ARG A 110 39.41 -19.22 30.90
C ARG A 110 39.06 -19.87 32.23
N ASP A 111 37.83 -20.35 32.39
CA ASP A 111 37.33 -20.99 33.61
C ASP A 111 37.57 -20.13 34.88
N ASN A 112 37.39 -18.81 34.74
CA ASN A 112 37.73 -17.73 35.68
C ASN A 112 39.23 -17.47 35.95
N TRP A 113 40.16 -18.23 35.38
CA TRP A 113 41.61 -18.00 35.48
C TRP A 113 42.13 -17.13 34.33
N GLU A 114 43.03 -16.18 34.64
CA GLU A 114 43.57 -15.25 33.64
C GLU A 114 44.61 -15.91 32.73
N ILE A 115 44.47 -15.74 31.41
CA ILE A 115 45.38 -16.32 30.41
C ILE A 115 46.66 -15.48 30.37
N LYS A 116 47.76 -16.03 30.91
CA LYS A 116 49.07 -15.38 30.90
C LYS A 116 49.74 -15.55 29.52
N LEU A 117 49.82 -14.46 28.76
CA LEU A 117 50.40 -14.45 27.41
C LEU A 117 51.94 -14.28 27.36
N MET A 118 52.59 -13.89 28.46
CA MET A 118 54.00 -13.48 28.44
C MET A 118 54.94 -14.17 29.46
N GLU A 119 54.42 -14.73 30.56
CA GLU A 119 55.29 -15.24 31.65
C GLU A 119 55.61 -16.73 31.55
N GLN A 120 54.79 -17.52 30.85
CA GLN A 120 55.10 -18.88 30.40
C GLN A 120 54.33 -19.13 29.10
N PRO A 121 54.99 -19.32 27.95
CA PRO A 121 54.29 -19.53 26.69
C PRO A 121 53.71 -20.95 26.64
N ASP A 122 52.40 -21.07 26.85
CA ASP A 122 51.64 -22.01 26.02
C ASP A 122 51.61 -21.34 24.63
N GLU A 123 52.53 -21.74 23.75
CA GLU A 123 52.83 -21.14 22.42
C GLU A 123 51.62 -21.06 21.46
N HIS A 124 50.47 -21.56 21.93
CA HIS A 124 49.21 -21.63 21.23
C HIS A 124 48.36 -20.35 21.36
N TYR A 125 48.52 -19.54 22.41
CA TYR A 125 47.71 -18.32 22.59
C TYR A 125 48.36 -17.06 22.00
N SER A 126 47.56 -16.26 21.28
CA SER A 126 47.93 -14.91 20.84
C SER A 126 46.74 -13.94 20.91
N LEU A 127 47.02 -12.65 21.10
CA LEU A 127 46.01 -11.60 21.25
C LEU A 127 46.23 -10.52 20.18
N VAL A 128 45.22 -10.28 19.33
CA VAL A 128 45.30 -9.33 18.21
C VAL A 128 44.10 -8.39 18.26
N GLY A 129 44.32 -7.13 18.61
CA GLY A 129 43.27 -6.09 18.64
C GLY A 129 42.14 -6.32 19.64
N GLY A 130 42.31 -7.25 20.59
CA GLY A 130 41.27 -7.72 21.52
C GLY A 130 40.87 -9.18 21.29
N ASN A 131 41.01 -9.68 20.06
CA ASN A 131 40.64 -11.04 19.67
C ASN A 131 41.65 -12.07 20.19
N LEU A 132 41.17 -13.16 20.78
CA LEU A 132 42.00 -14.27 21.26
C LEU A 132 42.08 -15.37 20.19
N VAL A 133 43.30 -15.69 19.76
CA VAL A 133 43.56 -16.75 18.78
C VAL A 133 44.32 -17.89 19.46
N ILE A 134 43.84 -19.11 19.28
CA ILE A 134 44.43 -20.36 19.75
C ILE A 134 44.92 -21.15 18.53
N THR A 135 46.22 -21.27 18.32
CA THR A 135 46.83 -22.12 17.29
C THR A 135 47.00 -23.55 17.81
N ASN A 136 47.00 -24.55 16.93
CA ASN A 136 47.08 -25.99 17.31
C ASN A 136 46.22 -26.37 18.55
N PRO A 137 44.89 -26.15 18.52
CA PRO A 137 44.02 -26.36 19.68
C PRO A 137 44.01 -27.82 20.14
N ARG A 138 44.14 -28.01 21.45
CA ARG A 138 44.12 -29.35 22.09
C ARG A 138 43.00 -29.47 23.09
N GLN A 139 42.15 -30.49 22.95
CA GLN A 139 40.93 -30.71 23.76
C GLN A 139 41.15 -30.50 25.26
N LYS A 140 41.99 -31.33 25.89
CA LYS A 140 42.26 -31.29 27.35
C LYS A 140 42.86 -29.98 27.88
N LYS A 141 43.42 -29.12 27.01
CA LYS A 141 44.04 -27.84 27.40
C LYS A 141 43.16 -26.62 27.11
N HIS A 142 42.29 -26.68 26.12
CA HIS A 142 41.61 -25.51 25.55
C HIS A 142 40.08 -25.62 25.54
N SER A 143 39.50 -26.76 25.90
CA SER A 143 38.07 -26.81 26.21
C SER A 143 37.80 -26.04 27.50
N GLY A 144 36.82 -25.14 27.51
CA GLY A 144 36.49 -24.34 28.69
C GLY A 144 35.59 -23.16 28.39
N SER A 145 35.32 -22.38 29.44
CA SER A 145 34.54 -21.15 29.43
C SER A 145 35.47 -19.94 29.27
N TYR A 146 35.38 -19.20 28.17
CA TYR A 146 36.19 -18.03 27.88
C TYR A 146 35.40 -16.73 28.06
N VAL A 147 36.03 -15.74 28.69
CA VAL A 147 35.46 -14.40 28.92
C VAL A 147 36.51 -13.36 28.55
N CYS A 148 36.13 -12.43 27.67
CA CYS A 148 36.93 -11.25 27.37
C CYS A 148 36.70 -10.19 28.44
N VAL A 149 37.75 -9.47 28.81
CA VAL A 149 37.74 -8.44 29.85
C VAL A 149 38.32 -7.15 29.28
N ALA A 150 37.50 -6.12 29.17
CA ALA A 150 37.87 -4.80 28.65
C ALA A 150 38.01 -3.79 29.81
N LYS A 151 39.10 -3.02 29.83
CA LYS A 151 39.41 -2.06 30.90
C LYS A 151 39.92 -0.73 30.37
N ASN A 152 39.40 0.38 30.90
CA ASN A 152 40.00 1.72 30.77
C ASN A 152 40.08 2.41 32.15
N ILE A 153 40.18 3.76 32.17
CA ILE A 153 40.30 4.54 33.42
C ILE A 153 39.02 4.61 34.26
N TYR A 154 37.84 4.40 33.66
CA TYR A 154 36.54 4.46 34.34
C TYR A 154 36.16 3.14 35.01
N GLY A 155 36.74 2.03 34.55
CA GLY A 155 36.60 0.72 35.18
C GLY A 155 36.80 -0.43 34.22
N THR A 156 36.28 -1.60 34.61
CA THR A 156 36.45 -2.86 33.88
C THR A 156 35.11 -3.56 33.65
N VAL A 157 34.89 -4.09 32.45
CA VAL A 157 33.72 -4.91 32.09
C VAL A 157 34.13 -6.26 31.52
N ILE A 158 33.28 -7.26 31.71
CA ILE A 158 33.39 -8.61 31.18
C ILE A 158 32.35 -8.85 30.07
N SER A 159 32.73 -9.59 29.04
CA SER A 159 31.82 -10.00 27.97
C SER A 159 30.87 -11.12 28.41
N LYS A 160 29.94 -11.48 27.52
CA LYS A 160 29.33 -12.81 27.47
C LYS A 160 30.38 -13.92 27.57
N GLU A 161 29.96 -15.01 28.21
CA GLU A 161 30.70 -16.27 28.29
C GLU A 161 30.62 -16.99 26.93
N ALA A 162 31.78 -17.36 26.38
CA ALA A 162 31.90 -18.15 25.16
C ALA A 162 32.54 -19.50 25.47
N ARG A 163 31.87 -20.59 25.10
CA ARG A 163 32.32 -21.95 25.40
C ARG A 163 33.06 -22.54 24.23
N VAL A 164 34.33 -22.88 24.46
CA VAL A 164 35.13 -23.67 23.54
C VAL A 164 34.97 -25.14 23.88
N LYS A 165 34.50 -25.92 22.90
CA LYS A 165 34.36 -27.37 23.00
C LYS A 165 34.86 -28.03 21.72
N PHE A 166 35.17 -29.32 21.79
CA PHE A 166 35.76 -30.07 20.69
C PHE A 166 34.72 -31.04 20.15
N GLY A 167 34.50 -31.00 18.83
CA GLY A 167 33.58 -31.90 18.13
C GLY A 167 34.13 -33.32 18.14
N ILE A 168 33.30 -34.29 18.54
CA ILE A 168 33.64 -35.71 18.51
C ILE A 168 32.55 -36.49 17.78
N MET A 169 32.96 -37.52 17.04
CA MET A 169 32.10 -38.51 16.40
C MET A 169 32.88 -39.82 16.36
N ASP A 170 32.50 -40.76 17.21
CA ASP A 170 33.14 -42.09 17.27
C ASP A 170 32.77 -42.93 16.03
N GLU A 171 33.52 -44.01 15.78
CA GLU A 171 33.12 -45.03 14.80
C GLU A 171 31.96 -45.88 15.33
N PHE A 172 31.18 -46.47 14.41
CA PHE A 172 30.15 -47.43 14.76
C PHE A 172 30.72 -48.67 15.48
N PRO A 173 29.95 -49.32 16.37
CA PRO A 173 30.32 -50.61 16.96
C PRO A 173 30.65 -51.64 15.87
N GLN A 174 31.77 -52.34 16.03
CA GLN A 174 32.31 -53.29 15.05
C GLN A 174 31.67 -54.70 15.14
N GLU A 175 30.61 -54.86 15.93
CA GLU A 175 29.86 -56.10 16.09
C GLU A 175 29.01 -56.37 14.83
N ASP A 176 29.02 -57.63 14.37
CA ASP A 176 28.10 -58.06 13.31
C ASP A 176 26.67 -58.10 13.86
N ARG A 177 25.69 -57.70 13.02
CA ARG A 177 24.28 -57.59 13.42
C ARG A 177 23.47 -58.72 12.82
N ASP A 178 22.60 -59.32 13.62
CA ASP A 178 21.72 -60.39 13.19
C ASP A 178 20.78 -59.95 12.05
N PRO A 179 20.44 -60.85 11.11
CA PRO A 179 19.44 -60.57 10.08
C PRO A 179 18.08 -60.23 10.70
N VAL A 180 17.43 -59.20 10.15
CA VAL A 180 16.06 -58.86 10.51
C VAL A 180 15.10 -59.68 9.63
N TYR A 181 14.39 -60.61 10.23
CA TYR A 181 13.32 -61.38 9.57
C TYR A 181 11.98 -60.68 9.78
N ALA A 182 11.23 -60.44 8.70
CA ALA A 182 9.93 -59.79 8.77
C ALA A 182 8.94 -60.43 7.78
N LYS A 183 7.73 -60.77 8.24
CA LYS A 183 6.70 -61.32 7.36
C LYS A 183 6.23 -60.28 6.35
N GLU A 184 6.07 -60.67 5.09
CA GLU A 184 5.47 -59.82 4.07
C GLU A 184 4.07 -59.35 4.51
N GLY A 185 3.85 -58.04 4.43
CA GLY A 185 2.62 -57.41 4.88
C GLY A 185 2.65 -56.91 6.33
N GLN A 186 3.61 -57.30 7.17
CA GLN A 186 3.84 -56.79 8.52
C GLN A 186 4.75 -55.53 8.48
N GLY A 187 4.73 -54.72 9.54
CA GLY A 187 5.72 -53.64 9.71
C GLY A 187 7.06 -54.17 10.24
N ALA A 188 8.16 -53.48 9.91
CA ALA A 188 9.51 -53.79 10.39
C ALA A 188 10.28 -52.55 10.84
N VAL A 189 11.24 -52.73 11.75
CA VAL A 189 12.12 -51.67 12.26
C VAL A 189 13.57 -52.15 12.25
N LEU A 190 14.45 -51.37 11.63
CA LEU A 190 15.89 -51.58 11.67
C LEU A 190 16.52 -50.54 12.60
N LEU A 191 17.22 -51.02 13.63
CA LEU A 191 17.81 -50.17 14.66
C LEU A 191 19.14 -49.59 14.20
N CYS A 192 19.33 -48.28 14.37
CA CYS A 192 20.58 -47.63 13.98
C CYS A 192 21.71 -47.90 14.98
N VAL A 193 21.46 -47.76 16.29
CA VAL A 193 22.46 -47.76 17.38
C VAL A 193 23.69 -46.90 16.99
N PRO A 194 23.52 -45.57 16.93
CA PRO A 194 24.57 -44.67 16.45
C PRO A 194 25.73 -44.52 17.44
N PRO A 195 26.92 -44.16 16.95
CA PRO A 195 28.07 -43.87 17.81
C PRO A 195 27.87 -42.58 18.61
N LYS A 196 28.70 -42.37 19.64
CA LYS A 196 28.67 -41.14 20.42
C LYS A 196 29.15 -39.98 19.55
N ALA A 197 28.37 -38.90 19.56
CA ALA A 197 28.72 -37.65 18.91
C ALA A 197 28.44 -36.46 19.84
N TRP A 198 29.27 -35.43 19.75
CA TRP A 198 29.02 -34.13 20.36
C TRP A 198 29.53 -33.01 19.43
N PRO A 199 28.74 -31.95 19.14
CA PRO A 199 27.33 -31.78 19.53
C PRO A 199 26.43 -32.87 18.94
N VAL A 200 25.27 -33.10 19.57
CA VAL A 200 24.31 -34.15 19.18
C VAL A 200 23.54 -33.83 17.89
N GLU A 201 23.81 -32.69 17.27
CA GLU A 201 23.27 -32.29 15.98
C GLU A 201 23.91 -33.12 14.87
N VAL A 202 23.26 -34.25 14.60
CA VAL A 202 23.57 -35.21 13.55
C VAL A 202 22.32 -35.46 12.70
N THR A 203 22.53 -35.84 11.45
CA THR A 203 21.48 -36.21 10.50
C THR A 203 21.57 -37.70 10.19
N TYR A 204 20.44 -38.39 10.21
CA TYR A 204 20.35 -39.83 10.01
C TYR A 204 19.80 -40.16 8.62
N ARG A 205 20.50 -41.03 7.90
CA ARG A 205 20.09 -41.62 6.62
C ARG A 205 20.36 -43.12 6.65
N TRP A 206 19.83 -43.85 5.68
CA TRP A 206 20.14 -45.27 5.49
C TRP A 206 20.69 -45.52 4.09
N ILE A 207 21.66 -46.42 4.01
CA ILE A 207 22.26 -46.92 2.77
C ILE A 207 21.56 -48.23 2.41
N TYR A 208 21.27 -48.45 1.14
CA TYR A 208 20.65 -49.67 0.61
C TYR A 208 21.60 -50.39 -0.35
N ASN A 209 21.92 -51.64 -0.01
CA ASN A 209 22.88 -52.56 -0.64
C ASN A 209 24.34 -52.10 -0.71
N GLU A 210 24.62 -50.89 -1.20
CA GLU A 210 25.98 -50.38 -1.41
C GLU A 210 26.08 -48.87 -1.17
N PHE A 211 27.23 -48.40 -0.68
CA PHE A 211 27.49 -46.96 -0.54
C PHE A 211 27.91 -46.38 -1.91
N PRO A 212 27.39 -45.21 -2.35
CA PRO A 212 26.56 -44.24 -1.62
C PRO A 212 25.06 -44.26 -2.01
N VAL A 213 24.45 -45.44 -2.19
CA VAL A 213 23.02 -45.55 -2.53
C VAL A 213 22.17 -45.33 -1.28
N PHE A 214 21.66 -44.10 -1.10
CA PHE A 214 20.79 -43.76 0.02
C PHE A 214 19.34 -44.18 -0.23
N LEU A 215 18.74 -44.83 0.78
CA LEU A 215 17.33 -45.18 0.82
C LEU A 215 16.46 -43.92 0.79
N GLN A 216 15.53 -43.85 -0.15
CA GLN A 216 14.52 -42.80 -0.20
C GLN A 216 13.36 -43.11 0.76
N THR A 217 13.03 -42.14 1.60
CA THR A 217 11.86 -42.16 2.50
C THR A 217 10.59 -41.74 1.78
N ASP A 218 9.46 -42.33 2.16
CA ASP A 218 8.14 -42.09 1.58
C ASP A 218 7.04 -42.36 2.64
N HIS A 219 5.78 -42.50 2.24
CA HIS A 219 4.68 -42.85 3.16
C HIS A 219 4.82 -44.25 3.80
N ARG A 220 5.62 -45.15 3.21
CA ARG A 220 5.85 -46.53 3.66
C ARG A 220 7.14 -46.68 4.44
N ARG A 221 8.17 -45.88 4.13
CA ARG A 221 9.53 -45.97 4.69
C ARG A 221 9.97 -44.66 5.34
N PHE A 222 10.25 -44.69 6.63
CA PHE A 222 10.56 -43.50 7.43
C PHE A 222 11.86 -43.67 8.23
N VAL A 223 12.70 -42.64 8.27
CA VAL A 223 13.91 -42.59 9.09
C VAL A 223 13.75 -41.51 10.14
N SER A 224 13.62 -41.90 11.41
CA SER A 224 13.53 -40.97 12.53
C SER A 224 14.84 -40.19 12.67
N GLN A 225 14.75 -38.86 12.73
CA GLN A 225 15.92 -38.03 13.05
C GLN A 225 16.20 -37.96 14.55
N GLN A 226 15.26 -38.41 15.40
CA GLN A 226 15.46 -38.51 16.85
C GLN A 226 16.22 -39.77 17.28
N THR A 227 15.98 -40.92 16.63
CA THR A 227 16.61 -42.21 17.01
C THR A 227 17.52 -42.82 15.94
N GLY A 228 17.47 -42.30 14.71
CA GLY A 228 18.15 -42.86 13.54
C GLY A 228 17.54 -44.14 12.97
N ASN A 229 16.56 -44.74 13.64
CA ASN A 229 15.97 -46.01 13.22
C ASN A 229 15.19 -45.87 11.90
N LEU A 230 15.23 -46.92 11.07
CA LEU A 230 14.43 -47.07 9.86
C LEU A 230 13.17 -47.88 10.16
N TYR A 231 12.02 -47.33 9.83
CA TYR A 231 10.71 -47.94 9.97
C TYR A 231 10.13 -48.22 8.58
N ILE A 232 9.64 -49.44 8.38
CA ILE A 232 8.95 -49.87 7.16
C ILE A 232 7.53 -50.26 7.57
N SER A 233 6.55 -49.42 7.23
CA SER A 233 5.15 -49.57 7.65
C SER A 233 4.53 -50.89 7.19
N ARG A 234 4.94 -51.35 6.00
CA ARG A 234 4.61 -52.65 5.42
C ARG A 234 5.78 -53.17 4.61
N VAL A 235 6.30 -54.34 4.97
CA VAL A 235 7.35 -55.08 4.24
C VAL A 235 6.78 -55.77 3.02
N GLU A 236 7.54 -55.74 1.93
CA GLU A 236 7.26 -56.37 0.65
C GLU A 236 8.50 -57.17 0.21
N ALA A 237 8.33 -58.21 -0.64
CA ALA A 237 9.45 -59.04 -1.13
C ALA A 237 10.62 -58.22 -1.72
N GLN A 238 10.32 -57.07 -2.33
CA GLN A 238 11.30 -56.14 -2.91
C GLN A 238 12.14 -55.37 -1.89
N ASP A 239 11.77 -55.36 -0.60
CA ASP A 239 12.57 -54.71 0.45
C ASP A 239 13.78 -55.55 0.87
N ALA A 240 13.88 -56.80 0.39
CA ALA A 240 15.04 -57.65 0.62
C ALA A 240 16.35 -56.94 0.22
N GLY A 241 17.34 -57.00 1.09
CA GLY A 241 18.64 -56.35 0.85
C GLY A 241 19.39 -56.02 2.13
N ASN A 242 20.54 -55.38 1.95
CA ASN A 242 21.47 -55.03 3.02
C ASN A 242 21.34 -53.54 3.35
N TYR A 243 21.07 -53.22 4.62
CA TYR A 243 20.79 -51.86 5.08
C TYR A 243 21.87 -51.39 6.08
N SER A 244 22.42 -50.19 5.89
CA SER A 244 23.38 -49.61 6.84
C SER A 244 22.91 -48.23 7.32
N CYS A 245 22.99 -47.96 8.62
CA CYS A 245 22.66 -46.64 9.17
C CYS A 245 23.84 -45.69 8.93
N PHE A 246 23.57 -44.54 8.32
CA PHE A 246 24.53 -43.48 8.04
C PHE A 246 24.24 -42.26 8.91
N VAL A 247 25.28 -41.75 9.56
CA VAL A 247 25.23 -40.59 10.46
C VAL A 247 26.20 -39.53 9.96
N SER A 248 25.76 -38.29 9.83
CA SER A 248 26.63 -37.15 9.48
C SER A 248 26.35 -35.95 10.37
N SER A 249 27.40 -35.25 10.84
CA SER A 249 27.24 -33.96 11.53
C SER A 249 27.73 -32.84 10.62
N PRO A 250 26.90 -31.85 10.27
CA PRO A 250 27.34 -30.69 9.51
C PRO A 250 28.29 -29.78 10.32
N ILE A 251 28.17 -29.77 11.66
CA ILE A 251 29.02 -28.96 12.54
C ILE A 251 30.45 -29.53 12.61
N ILE A 252 30.57 -30.85 12.68
CA ILE A 252 31.89 -31.52 12.74
C ILE A 252 32.47 -31.67 11.32
N GLY A 253 31.63 -31.82 10.30
CA GLY A 253 32.04 -32.18 8.94
C GLY A 253 32.40 -33.66 8.77
N LYS A 254 32.07 -34.51 9.76
CA LYS A 254 32.31 -35.96 9.75
C LYS A 254 31.04 -36.75 9.43
N SER A 255 31.24 -37.92 8.82
CA SER A 255 30.19 -38.91 8.58
C SER A 255 30.70 -40.33 8.72
N VAL A 256 29.91 -41.20 9.32
CA VAL A 256 30.20 -42.62 9.56
C VAL A 256 28.97 -43.48 9.26
N PHE A 257 29.15 -44.76 8.97
CA PHE A 257 28.05 -45.69 8.73
C PHE A 257 28.27 -47.05 9.39
N SER A 258 27.19 -47.75 9.71
CA SER A 258 27.23 -49.05 10.40
C SER A 258 27.66 -50.18 9.46
N LYS A 259 28.02 -51.33 10.02
CA LYS A 259 27.95 -52.60 9.26
C LYS A 259 26.55 -52.79 8.67
N PHE A 260 26.49 -53.48 7.54
CA PHE A 260 25.23 -53.77 6.85
C PHE A 260 24.41 -54.84 7.59
N ILE A 261 23.10 -54.61 7.66
CA ILE A 261 22.10 -55.46 8.30
C ILE A 261 21.22 -56.05 7.18
N PRO A 262 21.20 -57.37 6.97
CA PRO A 262 20.30 -57.98 6.00
C PRO A 262 18.85 -57.95 6.51
N LEU A 263 17.93 -57.40 5.71
CA LEU A 263 16.49 -57.55 5.87
C LEU A 263 16.03 -58.71 4.98
N ILE A 264 15.37 -59.71 5.59
CA ILE A 264 14.90 -60.93 4.93
C ILE A 264 13.36 -60.99 5.07
N PRO A 265 12.61 -60.61 4.03
CA PRO A 265 11.18 -60.84 3.96
C PRO A 265 10.88 -62.35 4.01
N THR A 266 9.96 -62.76 4.88
CA THR A 266 9.44 -64.13 4.92
C THR A 266 8.01 -64.18 4.35
N PRO A 267 7.63 -65.25 3.63
CA PRO A 267 6.25 -65.40 3.15
C PRO A 267 5.28 -65.48 4.34
N PRO A 268 4.05 -64.97 4.21
CA PRO A 268 3.04 -65.04 5.27
C PRO A 268 2.50 -66.46 5.43
N ASP A 269 2.14 -66.85 6.65
CA ASP A 269 1.68 -68.21 6.95
C ASP A 269 0.32 -68.51 6.30
N GLU A 270 0.05 -69.78 6.00
CA GLU A 270 -1.22 -70.20 5.38
C GLU A 270 -2.41 -69.89 6.32
N GLY A 271 -3.31 -69.01 5.87
CA GLY A 271 -4.51 -68.60 6.61
C GLY A 271 -4.35 -67.36 7.50
N GLU A 272 -3.15 -66.76 7.59
CA GLU A 272 -2.91 -65.59 8.44
C GLU A 272 -3.48 -64.28 7.84
N GLU A 273 -4.04 -63.40 8.68
CA GLU A 273 -4.66 -62.16 8.22
C GLU A 273 -3.60 -61.12 7.82
N ARG A 274 -3.40 -60.95 6.51
CA ARG A 274 -2.44 -60.00 5.91
C ARG A 274 -2.84 -58.52 6.01
N ARG A 275 -3.57 -58.11 7.04
CA ARG A 275 -4.03 -56.73 7.25
C ARG A 275 -3.99 -56.37 8.73
N TYR A 276 -3.13 -55.41 9.06
CA TYR A 276 -2.87 -55.00 10.44
C TYR A 276 -3.44 -53.59 10.69
N PRO A 277 -3.96 -53.30 11.90
CA PRO A 277 -4.38 -51.95 12.28
C PRO A 277 -3.19 -50.97 12.24
N ALA A 278 -3.48 -49.67 12.34
CA ALA A 278 -2.45 -48.66 12.56
C ALA A 278 -1.87 -48.80 13.98
N ASP A 279 -0.54 -48.70 14.10
CA ASP A 279 0.23 -48.84 15.34
C ASP A 279 1.37 -47.81 15.34
N ILE A 280 1.35 -46.82 16.23
CA ILE A 280 2.31 -45.70 16.23
C ILE A 280 3.65 -46.16 16.83
N ALA A 281 4.63 -46.38 15.95
CA ALA A 281 5.99 -46.83 16.32
C ALA A 281 7.00 -45.68 16.52
N VAL A 282 6.67 -44.46 16.09
CA VAL A 282 7.46 -43.24 16.37
C VAL A 282 6.55 -42.23 17.06
N MET A 283 6.95 -41.80 18.25
CA MET A 283 6.23 -40.87 19.11
C MET A 283 7.14 -39.69 19.48
N PHE A 284 6.64 -38.46 19.32
CA PHE A 284 7.35 -37.27 19.79
C PHE A 284 7.15 -37.08 21.30
N PRO A 285 8.19 -36.68 22.05
CA PRO A 285 8.08 -36.40 23.48
C PRO A 285 7.53 -34.98 23.76
N ASP A 286 7.23 -34.72 25.03
CA ASP A 286 7.05 -33.35 25.54
C ASP A 286 8.26 -32.49 25.16
N THR A 287 8.02 -31.43 24.39
CA THR A 287 9.05 -30.64 23.70
C THR A 287 9.09 -29.22 24.24
N LYS A 288 10.27 -28.76 24.67
CA LYS A 288 10.51 -27.36 25.04
C LYS A 288 11.08 -26.60 23.85
N ALA A 289 10.33 -25.61 23.38
CA ALA A 289 10.72 -24.72 22.29
C ALA A 289 11.14 -23.37 22.83
N MET A 290 12.23 -22.83 22.30
CA MET A 290 12.62 -21.44 22.50
C MET A 290 11.79 -20.55 21.56
N LEU A 291 11.31 -19.41 22.07
CA LEU A 291 10.60 -18.41 21.28
C LEU A 291 11.41 -18.02 20.04
N ALA A 292 10.73 -17.91 18.90
CA ALA A 292 11.29 -17.68 17.57
C ALA A 292 12.24 -18.78 17.02
N SER A 293 12.37 -19.94 17.68
CA SER A 293 13.08 -21.09 17.10
C SER A 293 12.21 -21.89 16.13
N ASN A 294 12.81 -22.87 15.46
CA ASN A 294 12.10 -23.85 14.64
C ASN A 294 12.15 -25.21 15.34
N ILE A 295 11.02 -25.92 15.42
CA ILE A 295 10.96 -27.29 15.96
C ILE A 295 10.33 -28.27 14.95
N THR A 296 10.57 -29.56 15.16
CA THR A 296 10.01 -30.63 14.33
C THR A 296 9.57 -31.77 15.23
N LEU A 297 8.28 -32.12 15.14
CA LEU A 297 7.70 -33.28 15.81
C LEU A 297 7.64 -34.44 14.81
N GLU A 298 8.12 -35.62 15.20
CA GLU A 298 8.08 -36.83 14.38
C GLU A 298 7.00 -37.79 14.89
N CYS A 299 6.21 -38.34 13.97
CA CYS A 299 5.23 -39.40 14.26
C CYS A 299 5.15 -40.35 13.07
N PHE A 300 5.12 -41.66 13.29
CA PHE A 300 5.03 -42.65 12.21
C PHE A 300 4.40 -43.95 12.70
N ALA A 301 3.62 -44.59 11.83
CA ALA A 301 2.85 -45.79 12.17
C ALA A 301 3.09 -46.96 11.21
N LEU A 302 3.15 -48.15 11.81
CA LEU A 302 3.14 -49.43 11.11
C LEU A 302 1.68 -49.82 10.80
N GLY A 303 1.45 -50.58 9.73
CA GLY A 303 0.10 -51.07 9.41
C GLY A 303 -0.10 -51.47 7.95
N ASN A 304 -1.14 -52.27 7.70
CA ASN A 304 -1.46 -52.74 6.36
C ASN A 304 -2.99 -52.79 6.14
N PRO A 305 -3.58 -51.90 5.33
CA PRO A 305 -2.94 -50.88 4.49
C PRO A 305 -2.15 -49.82 5.27
N ILE A 306 -1.21 -49.15 4.58
CA ILE A 306 -0.35 -48.10 5.14
C ILE A 306 -1.22 -47.04 5.84
N PRO A 307 -0.96 -46.70 7.12
CA PRO A 307 -1.72 -45.68 7.83
C PRO A 307 -1.52 -44.27 7.26
N HIS A 308 -2.60 -43.49 7.21
CA HIS A 308 -2.56 -42.05 7.00
C HIS A 308 -2.40 -41.34 8.34
N ILE A 309 -1.48 -40.38 8.43
CA ILE A 309 -1.18 -39.63 9.64
C ILE A 309 -1.91 -38.28 9.61
N VAL A 310 -2.58 -37.92 10.70
CA VAL A 310 -3.30 -36.65 10.88
C VAL A 310 -2.80 -35.98 12.15
N TRP A 311 -2.31 -34.75 12.02
CA TRP A 311 -1.93 -33.90 13.14
C TRP A 311 -3.10 -32.99 13.54
N ARG A 312 -3.31 -32.80 14.84
CA ARG A 312 -4.26 -31.81 15.39
C ARG A 312 -3.70 -31.16 16.66
N LYS A 313 -4.29 -30.03 17.05
CA LYS A 313 -4.14 -29.46 18.39
C LYS A 313 -5.32 -29.94 19.25
N VAL A 314 -5.03 -30.38 20.47
CA VAL A 314 -5.97 -31.16 21.31
C VAL A 314 -7.14 -30.31 21.85
N ASP A 315 -6.94 -28.99 21.92
CA ASP A 315 -7.95 -27.97 22.22
C ASP A 315 -8.98 -27.75 21.08
N CYS A 316 -8.87 -28.51 19.99
CA CYS A 316 -9.73 -28.45 18.82
C CYS A 316 -9.66 -27.12 18.04
N THR A 317 -8.59 -26.34 18.21
CA THR A 317 -8.26 -25.29 17.23
C THR A 317 -7.56 -25.89 16.01
N ASP A 318 -7.51 -25.12 14.92
CA ASP A 318 -6.65 -25.44 13.79
C ASP A 318 -5.17 -25.49 14.21
N LEU A 319 -4.34 -26.19 13.43
CA LEU A 319 -2.89 -26.16 13.61
C LEU A 319 -2.35 -24.74 13.36
N PRO A 320 -1.30 -24.30 14.09
CA PRO A 320 -0.71 -22.98 13.94
C PRO A 320 -0.40 -22.57 12.50
N ALA A 321 -0.60 -21.31 12.13
CA ALA A 321 -0.42 -20.85 10.74
C ALA A 321 1.02 -20.98 10.20
N ASN A 322 2.00 -21.11 11.09
CA ASN A 322 3.43 -21.34 10.82
C ASN A 322 3.80 -22.84 10.70
N HIS A 323 2.82 -23.74 10.62
CA HIS A 323 3.07 -25.17 10.47
C HIS A 323 3.35 -25.60 9.02
N GLN A 324 4.16 -26.64 8.86
CA GLN A 324 4.31 -27.39 7.61
C GLN A 324 4.35 -28.89 7.92
N ILE A 325 3.49 -29.67 7.26
CA ILE A 325 3.52 -31.13 7.34
C ILE A 325 4.34 -31.68 6.17
N SER A 326 5.22 -32.65 6.43
CA SER A 326 5.99 -33.31 5.37
C SER A 326 5.08 -34.11 4.43
N GLU A 327 5.47 -34.32 3.17
CA GLU A 327 4.64 -35.06 2.18
C GLU A 327 4.15 -36.42 2.71
N SER A 328 4.99 -37.14 3.46
CA SER A 328 4.65 -38.42 4.10
C SER A 328 3.59 -38.36 5.20
N GLY A 329 3.26 -37.17 5.72
CA GLY A 329 2.48 -36.95 6.94
C GLY A 329 3.27 -37.09 8.25
N ALA A 330 4.49 -37.65 8.18
CA ALA A 330 5.23 -38.13 9.35
C ALA A 330 5.96 -37.06 10.18
N ARG A 331 6.06 -35.81 9.69
CA ARG A 331 6.65 -34.69 10.43
C ARG A 331 5.73 -33.48 10.43
N LEU A 332 5.61 -32.86 11.59
CA LEU A 332 5.05 -31.53 11.77
C LEU A 332 6.20 -30.57 12.11
N HIS A 333 6.53 -29.69 11.17
CA HIS A 333 7.45 -28.59 11.37
C HIS A 333 6.67 -27.37 11.87
N LEU A 334 7.18 -26.69 12.91
CA LEU A 334 6.69 -25.40 13.38
C LEU A 334 7.84 -24.39 13.27
N TYR A 335 7.65 -23.34 12.48
CA TYR A 335 8.67 -22.34 12.17
C TYR A 335 8.43 -21.05 12.95
N ASN A 336 9.50 -20.42 13.47
CA ASN A 336 9.39 -19.17 14.23
C ASN A 336 8.33 -19.29 15.36
N VAL A 337 8.55 -20.21 16.28
CA VAL A 337 7.60 -20.59 17.33
C VAL A 337 7.17 -19.40 18.19
N GLN A 338 5.87 -19.18 18.32
CA GLN A 338 5.25 -18.12 19.14
C GLN A 338 4.61 -18.70 20.42
N TYR A 339 4.23 -17.86 21.38
CA TYR A 339 3.64 -18.35 22.65
C TYR A 339 2.29 -19.07 22.45
N GLU A 340 1.55 -18.72 21.39
CA GLU A 340 0.26 -19.29 20.99
C GLU A 340 0.39 -20.73 20.46
N ASP A 341 1.58 -21.11 19.98
CA ASP A 341 1.90 -22.45 19.52
C ASP A 341 2.02 -23.45 20.68
N ALA A 342 2.10 -22.97 21.92
CA ALA A 342 2.07 -23.81 23.11
C ALA A 342 0.75 -24.59 23.21
N GLY A 343 0.83 -25.84 23.66
CA GLY A 343 -0.33 -26.71 23.87
C GLY A 343 -0.03 -28.18 23.67
N ALA A 344 -1.03 -29.02 23.86
CA ALA A 344 -0.96 -30.43 23.53
C ALA A 344 -1.29 -30.65 22.04
N TYR A 345 -0.41 -31.39 21.36
CA TYR A 345 -0.60 -31.84 19.99
C TYR A 345 -0.90 -33.33 20.00
N ASP A 346 -1.75 -33.79 19.08
CA ASP A 346 -1.95 -35.22 18.84
C ASP A 346 -1.72 -35.62 17.39
N CYS A 347 -1.11 -36.79 17.25
CA CYS A 347 -0.91 -37.50 16.00
C CYS A 347 -1.85 -38.71 15.98
N GLU A 348 -2.80 -38.70 15.06
CA GLU A 348 -3.75 -39.79 14.83
C GLU A 348 -3.36 -40.54 13.53
N ALA A 349 -2.98 -41.82 13.66
CA ALA A 349 -2.69 -42.71 12.55
C ALA A 349 -3.91 -43.58 12.24
N ILE A 350 -4.36 -43.61 10.98
CA ILE A 350 -5.63 -44.25 10.59
C ILE A 350 -5.43 -45.15 9.38
N ASN A 351 -5.94 -46.39 9.43
CA ASN A 351 -6.13 -47.22 8.25
C ASN A 351 -7.50 -47.92 8.25
N THR A 352 -7.76 -48.77 7.25
CA THR A 352 -9.05 -49.49 7.13
C THR A 352 -9.31 -50.57 8.21
N LYS A 353 -8.35 -50.80 9.12
CA LYS A 353 -8.39 -51.83 10.16
C LYS A 353 -8.42 -51.29 11.57
N GLY A 354 -7.90 -50.09 11.79
CA GLY A 354 -7.91 -49.43 13.09
C GLY A 354 -7.36 -48.03 13.02
N LYS A 355 -7.34 -47.37 14.19
CA LYS A 355 -6.68 -46.10 14.39
C LYS A 355 -5.94 -46.13 15.72
N ASP A 356 -4.87 -45.36 15.81
CA ASP A 356 -4.07 -45.16 17.00
C ASP A 356 -3.73 -43.67 17.17
N VAL A 357 -3.51 -43.21 18.40
CA VAL A 357 -3.36 -41.77 18.74
C VAL A 357 -2.31 -41.56 19.83
N HIS A 358 -1.27 -40.80 19.51
CA HIS A 358 -0.27 -40.32 20.47
C HIS A 358 -0.43 -38.83 20.76
N LYS A 359 -0.16 -38.41 22.01
CA LYS A 359 -0.29 -37.01 22.47
C LYS A 359 0.93 -36.58 23.30
N ALA A 360 1.45 -35.36 23.06
CA ALA A 360 2.46 -34.73 23.91
C ALA A 360 2.38 -33.18 23.85
N TRP A 361 3.00 -32.52 24.82
CA TRP A 361 2.97 -31.06 24.96
C TRP A 361 4.14 -30.35 24.25
N VAL A 362 3.85 -29.21 23.63
CA VAL A 362 4.85 -28.21 23.26
C VAL A 362 4.78 -27.07 24.28
N TYR A 363 5.89 -26.84 24.98
CA TYR A 363 6.07 -25.72 25.91
C TYR A 363 6.91 -24.64 25.25
N VAL A 364 6.40 -23.41 25.20
CA VAL A 364 7.15 -22.27 24.66
C VAL A 364 7.77 -21.45 25.80
N GLU A 365 9.07 -21.23 25.70
CA GLU A 365 9.98 -20.65 26.69
C GLU A 365 10.89 -19.60 26.03
N SER A 366 11.58 -18.75 26.80
CA SER A 366 12.34 -17.61 26.26
C SER A 366 13.59 -17.27 27.06
N ALA A 367 14.63 -16.81 26.35
CA ALA A 367 15.84 -16.23 26.93
C ALA A 367 15.55 -14.90 27.65
N PRO A 368 16.48 -14.39 28.47
CA PRO A 368 16.24 -13.16 29.24
C PRO A 368 16.16 -11.92 28.34
N GLU A 369 15.28 -10.98 28.68
CA GLU A 369 15.18 -9.68 28.00
C GLU A 369 14.93 -8.53 28.98
N TRP A 370 15.60 -7.40 28.81
CA TRP A 370 15.58 -6.29 29.78
C TRP A 370 14.21 -5.57 29.81
N ALA A 371 13.63 -5.47 31.00
CA ALA A 371 12.48 -4.62 31.30
C ALA A 371 12.90 -3.32 32.02
N GLU A 372 13.96 -3.38 32.84
CA GLU A 372 14.58 -2.24 33.53
C GLU A 372 16.11 -2.44 33.46
N THR A 373 16.84 -1.45 32.93
CA THR A 373 18.31 -1.45 32.80
C THR A 373 18.96 -0.41 33.68
N ILE A 374 20.24 -0.60 34.00
CA ILE A 374 21.08 0.39 34.65
C ILE A 374 21.58 1.46 33.68
N ASN A 375 21.80 2.66 34.21
CA ASN A 375 22.35 3.82 33.51
C ASN A 375 23.49 4.44 34.35
N ASN A 376 24.38 5.20 33.71
CA ASN A 376 25.46 5.91 34.40
C ASN A 376 24.88 6.92 35.42
N THR A 377 25.39 6.91 36.65
CA THR A 377 24.90 7.76 37.75
C THR A 377 26.04 8.47 38.47
N GLN A 378 25.79 9.75 38.82
CA GLN A 378 26.65 10.52 39.70
C GLN A 378 25.90 10.74 41.02
N VAL A 379 26.54 10.42 42.14
CA VAL A 379 25.87 10.35 43.44
C VAL A 379 26.74 10.97 44.54
N ASP A 380 26.11 11.62 45.52
CA ASP A 380 26.81 12.33 46.59
C ASP A 380 27.51 11.38 47.57
N LEU A 381 28.71 11.74 48.02
CA LEU A 381 29.41 11.05 49.11
C LEU A 381 28.53 10.96 50.38
N GLY A 382 28.46 9.77 50.97
CA GLY A 382 27.69 9.49 52.19
C GLY A 382 26.18 9.36 51.99
N SER A 383 25.66 9.49 50.77
CA SER A 383 24.24 9.31 50.49
C SER A 383 23.86 7.83 50.29
N GLU A 384 22.57 7.54 50.44
CA GLU A 384 22.00 6.23 50.13
C GLU A 384 21.73 6.10 48.62
N HIS A 385 21.97 4.93 48.05
CA HIS A 385 21.68 4.65 46.65
C HIS A 385 21.25 3.19 46.44
N THR A 386 20.48 2.93 45.40
CA THR A 386 20.02 1.58 45.05
C THR A 386 20.17 1.34 43.56
N MET A 387 20.94 0.32 43.19
CA MET A 387 21.12 -0.12 41.80
C MET A 387 20.24 -1.34 41.55
N ARG A 388 19.35 -1.22 40.57
CA ARG A 388 18.37 -2.23 40.18
C ARG A 388 18.41 -2.47 38.67
N CYS A 389 18.08 -3.69 38.30
CA CYS A 389 17.80 -4.12 36.94
C CYS A 389 16.74 -5.23 37.00
N VAL A 390 15.91 -5.34 35.96
CA VAL A 390 14.84 -6.34 35.88
C VAL A 390 14.82 -6.91 34.48
N ALA A 391 14.85 -8.24 34.38
CA ALA A 391 14.72 -8.95 33.13
C ALA A 391 13.46 -9.84 33.15
N SER A 392 12.76 -9.85 32.02
CA SER A 392 11.75 -10.84 31.68
C SER A 392 12.42 -12.09 31.10
N GLY A 393 11.68 -13.19 30.98
CA GLY A 393 12.17 -14.47 30.42
C GLY A 393 11.40 -15.64 31.01
N LYS A 394 11.41 -16.79 30.32
CA LYS A 394 10.71 -18.00 30.78
C LYS A 394 11.63 -19.22 30.62
N PRO A 395 12.10 -19.87 31.70
CA PRO A 395 11.88 -19.50 33.11
C PRO A 395 12.44 -18.13 33.48
N PHE A 396 11.92 -17.56 34.57
CA PHE A 396 12.31 -16.23 35.04
C PHE A 396 13.82 -16.17 35.33
N PRO A 397 14.55 -15.17 34.81
CA PRO A 397 16.00 -15.11 34.93
C PRO A 397 16.46 -14.73 36.34
N PHE A 398 17.63 -15.23 36.75
CA PHE A 398 18.28 -14.78 37.97
C PHE A 398 19.25 -13.62 37.70
N ILE A 399 19.31 -12.68 38.64
CA ILE A 399 20.12 -11.46 38.55
C ILE A 399 21.41 -11.60 39.37
N ARG A 400 22.56 -11.39 38.71
CA ARG A 400 23.90 -11.34 39.32
C ARG A 400 24.63 -10.06 38.91
N TRP A 401 25.40 -9.49 39.83
CA TRP A 401 26.12 -8.22 39.64
C TRP A 401 27.62 -8.41 39.66
N TYR A 402 28.30 -7.60 38.84
CA TYR A 402 29.75 -7.45 38.85
C TYR A 402 30.12 -5.99 39.09
N LYS A 403 31.19 -5.74 39.86
CA LYS A 403 31.88 -4.45 39.94
C LYS A 403 33.29 -4.65 39.38
N ASP A 404 33.66 -3.83 38.40
CA ASP A 404 34.96 -3.86 37.72
C ASP A 404 35.39 -5.27 37.25
N GLY A 405 34.43 -6.05 36.74
CA GLY A 405 34.63 -7.41 36.24
C GLY A 405 34.82 -8.49 37.31
N TYR A 406 34.46 -8.23 38.57
CA TYR A 406 34.43 -9.22 39.67
C TYR A 406 33.03 -9.32 40.26
N MET A 407 32.59 -10.52 40.65
CA MET A 407 31.24 -10.71 41.21
C MET A 407 31.08 -9.88 42.51
N TYR A 408 30.04 -9.06 42.56
CA TYR A 408 29.76 -8.15 43.67
C TYR A 408 28.51 -8.53 44.47
N GLY A 409 27.45 -9.03 43.82
CA GLY A 409 26.20 -9.37 44.50
C GLY A 409 25.15 -10.08 43.64
N LYS A 410 23.95 -10.24 44.19
CA LYS A 410 22.76 -10.84 43.53
C LYS A 410 21.52 -10.02 43.89
N GLY A 411 20.51 -10.02 43.02
CA GLY A 411 19.25 -9.31 43.26
C GLY A 411 19.38 -7.80 43.09
N GLU A 412 19.07 -7.02 44.13
CA GLU A 412 19.10 -5.55 44.14
C GLU A 412 20.27 -5.07 45.04
N LEU A 413 21.09 -4.14 44.57
CA LEU A 413 22.22 -3.62 45.36
C LEU A 413 21.80 -2.34 46.10
N LYS A 414 21.98 -2.31 47.43
CA LYS A 414 21.65 -1.16 48.28
C LYS A 414 22.88 -0.67 49.02
N PHE A 415 23.17 0.62 48.85
CA PHE A 415 24.22 1.35 49.53
C PHE A 415 23.58 2.26 50.57
N SER A 416 23.93 2.10 51.85
CA SER A 416 23.40 2.93 52.95
C SER A 416 24.25 4.18 53.25
N SER A 417 25.45 4.27 52.67
CA SER A 417 26.32 5.44 52.74
C SER A 417 27.47 5.25 51.75
N LEU A 418 27.39 5.88 50.59
CA LEU A 418 28.40 5.73 49.54
C LEU A 418 29.78 6.32 49.91
N THR A 419 30.83 5.62 49.50
CA THR A 419 32.24 6.00 49.64
C THR A 419 32.88 6.18 48.25
N PHE A 420 34.07 6.77 48.16
CA PHE A 420 34.77 6.86 46.86
C PHE A 420 35.10 5.49 46.27
N ASP A 421 35.35 4.47 47.10
CA ASP A 421 35.66 3.09 46.68
C ASP A 421 34.47 2.36 46.04
N ASP A 422 33.24 2.84 46.26
CA ASP A 422 32.04 2.35 45.59
C ASP A 422 31.96 2.79 44.12
N SER A 423 32.76 3.78 43.70
CA SER A 423 32.84 4.21 42.29
C SER A 423 33.45 3.13 41.39
N GLY A 424 32.94 2.98 40.16
CA GLY A 424 33.47 2.04 39.17
C GLY A 424 32.40 1.57 38.18
N MET A 425 32.77 0.61 37.32
CA MET A 425 31.85 0.03 36.35
C MET A 425 31.07 -1.14 36.97
N TYR A 426 29.76 -0.99 37.06
CA TYR A 426 28.84 -2.05 37.47
C TYR A 426 28.25 -2.73 36.24
N GLN A 427 28.12 -4.06 36.30
CA GLN A 427 27.36 -4.83 35.32
C GLN A 427 26.27 -5.64 36.01
N CYS A 428 25.04 -5.46 35.56
CA CYS A 428 23.96 -6.38 35.85
C CYS A 428 23.92 -7.47 34.77
N VAL A 429 23.74 -8.72 35.19
CA VAL A 429 23.65 -9.88 34.30
C VAL A 429 22.42 -10.69 34.66
N ALA A 430 21.56 -10.94 33.67
CA ALA A 430 20.36 -11.75 33.78
C ALA A 430 20.56 -13.06 33.02
N GLU A 431 20.25 -14.19 33.67
CA GLU A 431 20.50 -15.52 33.13
C GLU A 431 19.35 -16.50 33.36
N ASN A 432 19.03 -17.28 32.33
CA ASN A 432 18.34 -18.55 32.45
C ASN A 432 19.02 -19.57 31.51
N TYR A 433 18.54 -20.82 31.44
CA TYR A 433 19.20 -21.83 30.60
C TYR A 433 19.05 -21.63 29.08
N TRP A 434 18.22 -20.68 28.64
CA TRP A 434 18.10 -20.28 27.23
C TRP A 434 19.04 -19.13 26.84
N GLY A 435 19.62 -18.39 27.80
CA GLY A 435 20.57 -17.34 27.48
C GLY A 435 20.96 -16.41 28.63
N ILE A 436 21.86 -15.49 28.31
CA ILE A 436 22.44 -14.51 29.24
C ILE A 436 22.40 -13.12 28.60
N LYS A 437 21.91 -12.11 29.32
CA LYS A 437 21.99 -10.68 28.95
C LYS A 437 22.84 -9.92 29.95
N TYR A 438 23.54 -8.90 29.46
CA TYR A 438 24.38 -7.99 30.24
C TYR A 438 23.85 -6.56 30.06
N ALA A 439 24.02 -5.73 31.08
CA ALA A 439 23.85 -4.29 31.07
C ALA A 439 24.97 -3.68 31.92
N ASN A 440 25.55 -2.55 31.51
CA ASN A 440 26.72 -1.93 32.14
C ASN A 440 26.51 -0.43 32.41
N ALA A 441 26.95 0.05 33.57
CA ALA A 441 26.86 1.46 33.96
C ALA A 441 28.01 1.88 34.89
N GLU A 442 28.43 3.14 34.78
CA GLU A 442 29.33 3.79 35.74
C GLU A 442 28.53 4.30 36.95
N LEU A 443 28.93 3.92 38.16
CA LEU A 443 28.56 4.64 39.38
C LEU A 443 29.74 5.53 39.77
N ARG A 444 29.51 6.83 39.96
CA ARG A 444 30.54 7.80 40.30
C ARG A 444 30.17 8.61 41.53
N VAL A 445 30.93 8.42 42.61
CA VAL A 445 30.71 9.15 43.87
C VAL A 445 31.46 10.47 43.84
N ILE A 446 30.75 11.58 44.08
CA ILE A 446 31.27 12.95 43.94
C ILE A 446 31.22 13.74 45.25
N ALA A 447 32.14 14.69 45.39
CA ALA A 447 32.13 15.70 46.43
C ALA A 447 32.74 17.02 45.92
N CYS A 448 32.04 18.15 46.10
CA CYS A 448 32.48 19.50 45.77
C CYS A 448 31.80 20.55 46.65
N ALA A 449 32.53 21.62 46.97
CA ALA A 449 31.97 22.79 47.66
C ALA A 449 30.91 23.48 46.78
N PRO A 450 29.92 24.18 47.35
CA PRO A 450 28.89 24.85 46.57
C PRO A 450 29.50 25.93 45.68
N THR A 451 29.12 25.95 44.40
CA THR A 451 29.50 27.00 43.45
C THR A 451 28.31 27.46 42.61
N PHE A 452 28.27 28.77 42.37
CA PHE A 452 27.26 29.48 41.59
C PHE A 452 27.80 29.96 40.23
N GLU A 453 28.96 29.47 39.78
CA GLU A 453 29.57 29.88 38.50
C GLU A 453 28.70 29.51 37.29
N LEU A 454 28.11 28.32 37.30
CA LEU A 454 27.23 27.82 36.22
C LEU A 454 25.78 28.30 36.39
N ASN A 455 25.28 28.26 37.63
CA ASN A 455 23.88 28.55 37.98
C ASN A 455 23.78 29.70 38.99
N PRO A 456 24.20 30.94 38.66
CA PRO A 456 24.02 32.07 39.55
C PRO A 456 22.53 32.40 39.72
N VAL A 457 22.15 32.92 40.90
CA VAL A 457 20.83 33.52 41.10
C VAL A 457 20.67 34.66 40.08
N LYS A 458 19.54 34.70 39.37
CA LYS A 458 19.28 35.72 38.34
C LYS A 458 19.43 37.12 38.95
N LYS A 459 20.32 37.95 38.37
CA LYS A 459 20.65 39.28 38.92
C LYS A 459 19.44 40.20 39.04
N GLN A 460 18.49 40.08 38.13
CA GLN A 460 17.18 40.72 38.18
C GLN A 460 16.11 39.64 38.07
N LEU A 461 15.10 39.72 38.95
CA LEU A 461 13.89 38.93 38.94
C LEU A 461 12.69 39.88 38.93
N LEU A 462 11.65 39.47 38.23
CA LEU A 462 10.37 40.17 38.16
C LEU A 462 9.31 39.24 38.76
N GLY A 463 8.27 39.80 39.35
CA GLY A 463 7.14 39.03 39.87
C GLY A 463 5.86 39.85 39.86
N ALA A 464 4.73 39.24 39.49
CA ALA A 464 3.45 39.92 39.48
C ALA A 464 2.92 40.18 40.90
N ARG A 465 2.28 41.33 41.10
CA ARG A 465 1.51 41.66 42.31
C ARG A 465 0.43 40.60 42.55
N ASN A 466 0.28 40.15 43.80
CA ASN A 466 -0.54 39.03 44.24
C ASN A 466 -0.17 37.66 43.62
N GLY A 467 0.86 37.58 42.78
CA GLY A 467 1.34 36.34 42.16
C GLY A 467 2.22 35.49 43.07
N ARG A 468 2.66 34.35 42.52
CA ARG A 468 3.65 33.44 43.13
C ARG A 468 5.02 33.70 42.51
N VAL A 469 6.00 34.06 43.33
CA VAL A 469 7.39 34.30 42.92
C VAL A 469 8.27 33.15 43.41
N VAL A 470 9.11 32.61 42.54
CA VAL A 470 10.14 31.61 42.91
C VAL A 470 11.51 32.13 42.50
N ILE A 471 12.39 32.31 43.48
CA ILE A 471 13.78 32.69 43.28
C ILE A 471 14.63 31.41 43.30
N GLU A 472 15.03 30.95 42.11
CA GLU A 472 15.80 29.72 41.97
C GLU A 472 17.20 29.82 42.60
N CYS A 473 17.58 28.82 43.40
CA CYS A 473 18.94 28.68 43.92
C CYS A 473 19.38 27.21 43.82
N ARG A 474 20.06 26.88 42.71
CA ARG A 474 20.56 25.52 42.41
C ARG A 474 22.07 25.52 42.16
N PRO A 475 22.90 25.80 43.18
CA PRO A 475 24.36 25.73 43.05
C PRO A 475 24.81 24.30 42.74
N ARG A 476 25.92 24.18 42.02
CA ARG A 476 26.61 22.89 41.90
C ARG A 476 27.30 22.61 43.24
N ALA A 477 26.91 21.53 43.90
CA ALA A 477 27.39 21.14 45.22
C ALA A 477 27.22 19.62 45.40
N ALA A 478 28.13 18.98 46.12
CA ALA A 478 28.03 17.58 46.54
C ALA A 478 28.81 17.38 47.85
N PRO A 479 28.22 16.90 48.96
CA PRO A 479 26.81 16.57 49.13
C PRO A 479 25.87 17.78 49.05
N ARG A 480 24.56 17.54 48.89
CA ARG A 480 23.51 18.56 48.94
C ARG A 480 23.70 19.54 50.12
N PRO A 481 23.79 20.85 49.86
CA PRO A 481 24.07 21.83 50.89
C PRO A 481 22.83 22.18 51.71
N ARG A 482 23.05 22.69 52.92
CA ARG A 482 22.07 23.48 53.66
C ARG A 482 21.94 24.84 53.03
N PHE A 483 20.70 25.25 52.76
CA PHE A 483 20.37 26.56 52.20
C PHE A 483 19.96 27.54 53.30
N THR A 484 20.22 28.82 53.07
CA THR A 484 19.77 29.93 53.93
C THR A 484 19.57 31.15 53.06
N TRP A 485 18.45 31.85 53.21
CA TRP A 485 18.16 33.06 52.45
C TRP A 485 18.15 34.30 53.32
N THR A 486 18.58 35.41 52.73
CA THR A 486 18.47 36.74 53.34
C THR A 486 17.85 37.73 52.38
N LYS A 487 17.06 38.68 52.89
CA LYS A 487 16.62 39.88 52.18
C LYS A 487 17.44 41.06 52.70
N GLY A 488 18.36 41.58 51.89
CA GLY A 488 19.33 42.60 52.30
C GLY A 488 20.26 42.13 53.41
N LYS A 489 19.85 42.29 54.68
CA LYS A 489 20.55 41.79 55.88
C LYS A 489 19.67 40.93 56.79
N GLU A 490 18.38 40.81 56.50
CA GLU A 490 17.42 40.07 57.32
C GLU A 490 17.37 38.60 56.92
N LEU A 491 17.38 37.68 57.88
CA LEU A 491 17.26 36.23 57.65
C LEU A 491 15.80 35.86 57.40
N LEU A 492 15.55 35.09 56.34
CA LEU A 492 14.22 34.63 55.97
C LEU A 492 13.96 33.22 56.53
N PHE A 493 12.75 33.02 57.04
CA PHE A 493 12.28 31.75 57.60
C PHE A 493 10.93 31.38 57.00
N ASN A 494 10.65 30.07 56.93
CA ASN A 494 9.37 29.57 56.44
C ASN A 494 8.20 30.12 57.27
N ASN A 495 7.17 30.60 56.58
CA ASN A 495 5.92 31.10 57.16
C ASN A 495 4.75 30.84 56.18
N SER A 496 3.59 31.46 56.40
CA SER A 496 2.40 31.25 55.56
C SER A 496 2.49 31.82 54.14
N ARG A 497 3.50 32.63 53.83
CA ARG A 497 3.77 33.23 52.51
C ARG A 497 5.11 32.79 51.92
N ILE A 498 6.15 32.70 52.75
CA ILE A 498 7.51 32.39 52.30
C ILE A 498 7.81 30.92 52.61
N SER A 499 8.27 30.16 51.61
CA SER A 499 8.64 28.76 51.75
C SER A 499 10.02 28.47 51.13
N LEU A 500 10.84 27.68 51.81
CA LEU A 500 12.13 27.21 51.32
C LEU A 500 11.98 25.82 50.71
N MET A 501 12.24 25.71 49.41
CA MET A 501 12.07 24.48 48.63
C MET A 501 13.23 23.49 48.84
N TYR A 502 13.00 22.21 48.51
CA TYR A 502 14.01 21.15 48.66
C TYR A 502 15.27 21.39 47.83
N ASP A 503 15.14 21.96 46.62
CA ASP A 503 16.27 22.27 45.74
C ASP A 503 17.10 23.49 46.20
N GLY A 504 16.64 24.22 47.22
CA GLY A 504 17.24 25.44 47.74
C GLY A 504 16.56 26.74 47.31
N SER A 505 15.61 26.67 46.38
CA SER A 505 14.86 27.83 45.87
C SER A 505 13.94 28.45 46.93
N LEU A 506 13.72 29.76 46.84
CA LEU A 506 12.81 30.49 47.74
C LEU A 506 11.49 30.80 47.03
N GLU A 507 10.38 30.38 47.61
CA GLU A 507 9.03 30.68 47.14
C GLU A 507 8.40 31.80 47.99
N ILE A 508 7.68 32.71 47.34
CA ILE A 508 6.90 33.78 47.96
C ILE A 508 5.50 33.77 47.33
N LEU A 509 4.49 33.51 48.14
CA LEU A 509 3.08 33.53 47.76
C LEU A 509 2.45 34.90 48.01
N ASN A 510 1.53 35.30 47.12
CA ASN A 510 0.81 36.57 47.15
C ASN A 510 1.75 37.79 47.19
N ALA A 511 2.71 37.88 46.27
CA ALA A 511 3.76 38.90 46.30
C ALA A 511 3.21 40.34 46.31
N THR A 512 3.84 41.21 47.09
CA THR A 512 3.44 42.61 47.31
C THR A 512 4.60 43.53 47.04
N LYS A 513 4.35 44.83 46.86
CA LYS A 513 5.44 45.81 46.66
C LYS A 513 6.45 45.89 47.82
N ASN A 514 6.07 45.45 49.03
CA ASN A 514 7.01 45.33 50.16
C ASN A 514 7.98 44.15 50.01
N ASP A 515 7.72 43.21 49.11
CA ASP A 515 8.61 42.08 48.81
C ASP A 515 9.76 42.48 47.85
N GLU A 516 9.74 43.67 47.24
CA GLU A 516 10.86 44.19 46.45
C GLU A 516 12.17 44.29 47.24
N GLY A 517 13.32 44.00 46.61
CA GLY A 517 14.64 44.12 47.21
C GLY A 517 15.64 43.03 46.77
N VAL A 518 16.84 43.06 47.35
CA VAL A 518 17.91 42.10 47.04
C VAL A 518 17.80 40.87 47.93
N TYR A 519 17.70 39.70 47.30
CA TYR A 519 17.67 38.39 47.93
C TYR A 519 18.99 37.66 47.68
N THR A 520 19.58 37.12 48.74
CA THR A 520 20.84 36.36 48.68
C THR A 520 20.61 34.94 49.18
N CYS A 521 20.92 33.96 48.34
CA CYS A 521 21.00 32.56 48.72
C CYS A 521 22.41 32.24 49.20
N LEU A 522 22.53 31.64 50.39
CA LEU A 522 23.74 31.05 50.92
C LEU A 522 23.58 29.53 50.92
N ALA A 523 24.55 28.82 50.34
CA ALA A 523 24.62 27.36 50.33
C ALA A 523 25.89 26.89 51.06
N GLU A 524 25.73 25.94 51.97
CA GLU A 524 26.81 25.39 52.82
C GLU A 524 26.75 23.85 52.86
N ASN A 525 27.86 23.18 52.55
CA ASN A 525 28.07 21.76 52.86
C ASN A 525 29.39 21.57 53.61
N ASP A 526 29.77 20.31 53.89
CA ASP A 526 31.02 19.94 54.57
C ASP A 526 32.29 20.39 53.82
N ARG A 527 32.19 20.70 52.52
CA ARG A 527 33.31 21.14 51.67
C ARG A 527 33.45 22.65 51.57
N GLY A 528 32.45 23.44 51.94
CA GLY A 528 32.55 24.89 51.97
C GLY A 528 31.21 25.61 51.83
N LYS A 529 31.30 26.93 51.55
CA LYS A 529 30.13 27.80 51.37
C LYS A 529 30.30 28.68 50.15
N ALA A 530 29.21 28.97 49.46
CA ALA A 530 29.13 30.06 48.49
C ALA A 530 27.77 30.76 48.59
N ASN A 531 27.68 31.95 48.01
CA ASN A 531 26.44 32.69 47.90
C ASN A 531 26.23 33.27 46.50
N SER A 532 24.99 33.65 46.21
CA SER A 532 24.62 34.35 44.99
C SER A 532 23.37 35.19 45.25
N SER A 533 23.23 36.31 44.55
CA SER A 533 22.21 37.32 44.85
C SER A 533 21.50 37.85 43.61
N GLY A 534 20.20 38.14 43.76
CA GLY A 534 19.35 38.74 42.74
C GLY A 534 18.44 39.82 43.32
N SER A 535 18.03 40.78 42.51
CA SER A 535 17.07 41.83 42.89
C SER A 535 15.67 41.50 42.38
N LEU A 536 14.69 41.40 43.28
CA LEU A 536 13.28 41.23 42.95
C LEU A 536 12.58 42.59 42.82
N THR A 537 11.86 42.77 41.72
CA THR A 537 10.96 43.91 41.45
C THR A 537 9.53 43.40 41.24
N ILE A 538 8.52 44.12 41.71
CA ILE A 538 7.12 43.66 41.64
C ILE A 538 6.33 44.53 40.65
N THR A 539 5.84 43.89 39.61
CA THR A 539 5.07 44.50 38.51
C THR A 539 3.58 44.44 38.80
N GLU A 540 2.77 45.21 38.07
CA GLU A 540 1.33 44.97 38.04
C GLU A 540 1.02 43.60 37.42
N ALA A 541 -0.17 43.07 37.76
CA ALA A 541 -0.62 41.74 37.35
C ALA A 541 -1.42 41.78 36.04
N THR A 542 -1.25 40.76 35.21
CA THR A 542 -1.98 40.59 33.97
C THR A 542 -3.45 40.27 34.24
N SER A 543 -4.36 40.93 33.53
CA SER A 543 -5.79 40.69 33.62
C SER A 543 -6.46 40.81 32.25
N LEU A 544 -7.39 39.90 31.93
CA LEU A 544 -8.12 39.94 30.67
C LEU A 544 -9.14 41.10 30.67
N THR A 545 -9.04 41.97 29.68
CA THR A 545 -9.96 43.10 29.43
C THR A 545 -11.07 42.73 28.45
N VAL A 546 -10.79 41.81 27.53
CA VAL A 546 -11.76 41.15 26.66
C VAL A 546 -11.56 39.64 26.80
N VAL A 547 -12.66 38.91 26.94
CA VAL A 547 -12.71 37.44 27.04
C VAL A 547 -13.52 36.88 25.86
N PRO A 548 -13.26 35.64 25.41
CA PRO A 548 -14.07 35.04 24.36
C PRO A 548 -15.50 34.77 24.84
N GLU A 549 -16.45 34.83 23.91
CA GLU A 549 -17.88 34.56 24.15
C GLU A 549 -18.34 33.29 23.42
N GLU A 550 -19.34 32.59 23.98
CA GLU A 550 -19.93 31.40 23.37
C GLU A 550 -20.50 31.73 21.98
N THR A 551 -20.06 30.98 20.97
CA THR A 551 -20.33 31.31 19.56
C THR A 551 -20.93 30.10 18.84
N MET A 552 -21.93 30.34 17.99
CA MET A 552 -22.46 29.34 17.06
C MET A 552 -22.12 29.73 15.63
N ALA A 553 -21.48 28.85 14.89
CA ALA A 553 -20.94 29.12 13.55
C ALA A 553 -21.34 28.05 12.54
N LYS A 554 -21.50 28.42 11.27
CA LYS A 554 -21.78 27.47 10.19
C LYS A 554 -20.49 26.93 9.59
N VAL A 555 -20.50 25.67 9.16
CA VAL A 555 -19.41 25.10 8.34
C VAL A 555 -19.14 25.99 7.12
N GLY A 556 -17.88 26.40 6.95
CA GLY A 556 -17.38 27.29 5.90
C GLY A 556 -17.25 28.77 6.28
N GLU A 557 -17.76 29.21 7.43
CA GLU A 557 -17.64 30.61 7.87
C GLU A 557 -16.26 30.92 8.47
N GLU A 558 -15.96 32.22 8.66
CA GLU A 558 -14.84 32.68 9.48
C GLU A 558 -15.37 33.14 10.85
N VAL A 559 -14.72 32.74 11.93
CA VAL A 559 -15.09 33.11 13.31
C VAL A 559 -13.94 33.86 13.95
N ILE A 560 -14.23 34.92 14.71
CA ILE A 560 -13.23 35.64 15.52
C ILE A 560 -13.63 35.52 16.98
N LEU A 561 -12.77 34.90 17.79
CA LEU A 561 -12.91 34.84 19.24
C LEU A 561 -12.05 35.94 19.87
N GLY A 562 -12.72 36.90 20.51
CA GLY A 562 -12.10 38.08 21.10
C GLY A 562 -11.21 37.74 22.31
N CYS A 563 -10.02 38.31 22.40
CA CYS A 563 -9.23 38.28 23.63
C CYS A 563 -8.26 39.46 23.71
N ALA A 564 -8.23 40.15 24.84
CA ALA A 564 -7.33 41.27 25.11
C ALA A 564 -6.99 41.34 26.60
N ALA A 565 -5.88 41.98 26.94
CA ALA A 565 -5.39 42.02 28.32
C ALA A 565 -4.74 43.35 28.70
N SER A 566 -4.90 43.73 29.97
CA SER A 566 -4.13 44.78 30.63
C SER A 566 -2.98 44.14 31.40
N TYR A 567 -1.77 44.68 31.26
CA TYR A 567 -0.52 44.18 31.82
C TYR A 567 0.41 45.35 32.17
N ASP A 568 1.55 45.07 32.82
CA ASP A 568 2.53 46.10 33.15
C ASP A 568 3.32 46.54 31.90
N PRO A 569 3.38 47.84 31.55
CA PRO A 569 4.05 48.32 30.34
C PRO A 569 5.56 48.03 30.23
N MET A 570 6.22 47.56 31.29
CA MET A 570 7.62 47.12 31.24
C MET A 570 7.82 45.69 30.73
N LEU A 571 6.73 44.97 30.43
CA LEU A 571 6.72 43.55 30.07
C LEU A 571 6.18 43.33 28.65
N ASP A 572 6.71 42.32 27.96
CA ASP A 572 6.09 41.81 26.74
C ASP A 572 4.92 40.87 27.08
N ILE A 573 3.85 40.94 26.31
CA ILE A 573 2.68 40.06 26.42
C ILE A 573 2.59 39.13 25.20
N THR A 574 2.10 37.91 25.45
CA THR A 574 1.85 36.90 24.43
C THR A 574 0.47 36.28 24.64
N PHE A 575 -0.22 35.96 23.54
CA PHE A 575 -1.51 35.29 23.56
C PHE A 575 -1.37 33.85 23.06
N VAL A 576 -1.78 32.91 23.90
CA VAL A 576 -1.76 31.48 23.62
C VAL A 576 -3.19 30.97 23.61
N TRP A 577 -3.59 30.32 22.52
CA TRP A 577 -4.91 29.72 22.38
C TRP A 577 -4.83 28.20 22.40
N ALA A 578 -5.82 27.58 23.03
CA ALA A 578 -5.99 26.13 23.06
C ALA A 578 -7.45 25.75 22.76
N VAL A 579 -7.67 24.61 22.12
CA VAL A 579 -8.99 23.99 21.93
C VAL A 579 -9.00 22.65 22.68
N ASP A 580 -9.95 22.46 23.59
CA ASP A 580 -10.06 21.26 24.45
C ASP A 580 -8.73 20.85 25.12
N HIS A 581 -8.03 21.85 25.66
CA HIS A 581 -6.69 21.74 26.27
C HIS A 581 -5.52 21.44 25.30
N ARG A 582 -5.77 21.25 23.99
CA ARG A 582 -4.72 21.18 22.97
C ARG A 582 -4.30 22.58 22.54
N LEU A 583 -3.02 22.92 22.70
CA LEU A 583 -2.45 24.17 22.16
C LEU A 583 -2.62 24.23 20.64
N ILE A 584 -3.01 25.40 20.14
CA ILE A 584 -3.07 25.69 18.71
C ILE A 584 -1.67 26.13 18.25
N ASP A 585 -1.10 25.40 17.30
CA ASP A 585 0.18 25.74 16.69
C ASP A 585 -0.07 26.47 15.37
N PHE A 586 0.09 27.79 15.40
CA PHE A 586 -0.23 28.64 14.28
C PHE A 586 0.80 28.55 13.14
N ASP A 587 2.01 28.01 13.39
CA ASP A 587 3.01 27.82 12.33
C ASP A 587 2.71 26.56 11.49
N THR A 588 2.06 25.56 12.08
CA THR A 588 1.66 24.32 11.38
C THR A 588 0.18 24.30 10.98
N GLU A 589 -0.71 24.95 11.74
CA GLU A 589 -2.16 24.99 11.54
C GLU A 589 -2.67 26.29 10.88
N TRP A 590 -1.79 27.08 10.25
CA TRP A 590 -2.09 28.37 9.59
C TRP A 590 -3.24 28.35 8.56
N GLN A 591 -3.61 27.17 8.06
CA GLN A 591 -4.75 27.01 7.15
C GLN A 591 -6.12 27.05 7.85
N HIS A 592 -6.13 26.89 9.17
CA HIS A 592 -7.33 26.83 10.01
C HIS A 592 -7.36 27.96 11.04
N TYR A 593 -6.21 28.47 11.47
CA TYR A 593 -6.10 29.47 12.54
C TYR A 593 -5.15 30.61 12.16
N GLU A 594 -5.61 31.84 12.39
CA GLU A 594 -4.88 33.09 12.16
C GLU A 594 -4.86 33.91 13.48
N ARG A 595 -3.69 34.48 13.82
CA ARG A 595 -3.56 35.39 14.98
C ARG A 595 -3.86 36.82 14.55
N VAL A 596 -4.77 37.49 15.26
CA VAL A 596 -5.04 38.92 15.06
C VAL A 596 -4.54 39.66 16.30
N MET A 597 -3.34 40.24 16.19
CA MET A 597 -2.70 41.04 17.26
C MET A 597 -2.59 42.51 16.84
N ASP A 598 -2.71 43.41 17.80
CA ASP A 598 -2.49 44.86 17.62
C ASP A 598 -1.56 45.45 18.71
N GLU A 599 -1.23 46.73 18.58
CA GLU A 599 -0.40 47.46 19.55
C GLU A 599 -1.16 47.83 20.84
N GLU A 600 -2.46 47.55 20.93
CA GLU A 600 -3.34 47.91 22.07
C GLU A 600 -3.52 46.77 23.08
N GLY A 601 -2.79 45.67 22.93
CA GLY A 601 -2.83 44.52 23.85
C GLY A 601 -3.90 43.49 23.51
N LYS A 602 -4.28 43.41 22.22
CA LYS A 602 -5.25 42.45 21.69
C LYS A 602 -4.56 41.21 21.08
N GLY A 603 -5.22 40.06 21.18
CA GLY A 603 -4.74 38.78 20.68
C GLY A 603 -5.89 37.84 20.32
N ASP A 604 -6.78 38.31 19.45
CA ASP A 604 -7.93 37.55 18.96
C ASP A 604 -7.48 36.32 18.16
N LEU A 605 -8.25 35.23 18.29
CA LEU A 605 -8.13 34.05 17.44
C LEU A 605 -9.13 34.15 16.30
N LYS A 606 -8.64 34.14 15.05
CA LYS A 606 -9.48 33.97 13.87
C LYS A 606 -9.42 32.52 13.37
N ILE A 607 -10.57 31.90 13.23
CA ILE A 607 -10.74 30.53 12.72
C ILE A 607 -11.21 30.64 11.27
N LEU A 608 -10.46 30.05 10.35
CA LEU A 608 -10.67 30.11 8.90
C LEU A 608 -11.44 28.89 8.41
N ASN A 609 -12.42 29.10 7.54
CA ASN A 609 -13.20 28.05 6.86
C ASN A 609 -13.67 26.95 7.84
N VAL A 610 -14.46 27.34 8.85
CA VAL A 610 -14.86 26.52 10.01
C VAL A 610 -15.37 25.13 9.59
N GLN A 611 -14.93 24.09 10.30
CA GLN A 611 -15.28 22.68 10.03
C GLN A 611 -15.78 22.02 11.31
N VAL A 612 -16.57 20.95 11.22
CA VAL A 612 -17.20 20.30 12.41
C VAL A 612 -16.19 19.91 13.49
N TRP A 613 -14.95 19.57 13.14
CA TRP A 613 -13.87 19.24 14.09
C TRP A 613 -13.21 20.47 14.76
N HIS A 614 -13.64 21.69 14.44
CA HIS A 614 -13.34 22.90 15.21
C HIS A 614 -14.37 23.13 16.33
N GLU A 615 -15.36 22.24 16.54
CA GLU A 615 -16.23 22.31 17.71
C GLU A 615 -15.43 21.93 18.96
N GLY A 616 -15.49 22.76 20.00
CA GLY A 616 -14.72 22.55 21.22
C GLY A 616 -14.67 23.78 22.12
N ARG A 617 -14.01 23.65 23.27
CA ARG A 617 -13.76 24.73 24.23
C ARG A 617 -12.48 25.47 23.89
N TYR A 618 -12.62 26.69 23.39
CA TYR A 618 -11.50 27.57 23.12
C TYR A 618 -11.10 28.33 24.39
N THR A 619 -9.83 28.21 24.78
CA THR A 619 -9.23 28.88 25.94
C THR A 619 -8.22 29.89 25.46
N CYS A 620 -8.42 31.17 25.80
CA CYS A 620 -7.40 32.20 25.65
C CYS A 620 -6.55 32.29 26.91
N THR A 621 -5.23 32.35 26.75
CA THR A 621 -4.24 32.59 27.80
C THR A 621 -3.40 33.80 27.43
N ALA A 622 -3.58 34.91 28.14
CA ALA A 622 -2.67 36.04 28.06
C ALA A 622 -1.51 35.81 29.05
N GLN A 623 -0.27 35.82 28.57
CA GLN A 623 0.90 35.47 29.35
C GLN A 623 2.04 36.49 29.18
N THR A 624 2.62 36.90 30.30
CA THR A 624 3.85 37.70 30.37
C THR A 624 5.02 36.82 30.85
N VAL A 625 6.19 37.43 31.06
CA VAL A 625 7.35 36.77 31.68
C VAL A 625 7.20 36.54 33.20
N VAL A 626 6.13 37.03 33.85
CA VAL A 626 5.90 36.88 35.30
C VAL A 626 4.62 36.15 35.69
N ASP A 627 3.57 36.24 34.87
CA ASP A 627 2.23 35.70 35.18
C ASP A 627 1.40 35.42 33.92
N ASN A 628 0.19 34.90 34.14
CA ASN A 628 -0.81 34.70 33.09
C ASN A 628 -2.24 34.89 33.60
N ALA A 629 -3.16 35.16 32.67
CA ALA A 629 -4.60 35.21 32.90
C ALA A 629 -5.32 34.40 31.82
N THR A 630 -6.38 33.68 32.20
CA THR A 630 -7.08 32.73 31.31
C THR A 630 -8.60 32.91 31.34
N ALA A 631 -9.23 32.70 30.18
CA ALA A 631 -10.68 32.61 30.01
C ALA A 631 -11.01 31.63 28.88
N TYR A 632 -12.25 31.13 28.85
CA TYR A 632 -12.69 30.14 27.87
C TYR A 632 -14.11 30.42 27.37
N ALA A 633 -14.41 29.93 26.17
CA ALA A 633 -15.75 29.88 25.59
C ALA A 633 -15.91 28.63 24.72
N ASP A 634 -17.15 28.16 24.56
CA ASP A 634 -17.46 27.02 23.72
C ASP A 634 -17.90 27.47 22.32
N LEU A 635 -17.29 26.89 21.28
CA LEU A 635 -17.67 27.09 19.87
C LEU A 635 -18.52 25.90 19.42
N LYS A 636 -19.76 26.17 18.98
CA LYS A 636 -20.68 25.16 18.44
C LYS A 636 -20.86 25.31 16.94
N ILE A 637 -20.87 24.18 16.22
CA ILE A 637 -20.84 24.20 14.76
C ILE A 637 -22.08 23.54 14.18
N VAL A 638 -22.77 24.28 13.30
CA VAL A 638 -23.96 23.80 12.58
C VAL A 638 -23.61 23.52 11.11
N GLY A 639 -24.08 22.39 10.59
CA GLY A 639 -23.73 21.94 9.24
C GLY A 639 -24.77 21.06 8.57
N VAL A 640 -24.47 20.63 7.34
CA VAL A 640 -25.19 19.52 6.70
C VAL A 640 -24.91 18.22 7.47
N PRO A 641 -25.80 17.20 7.45
CA PRO A 641 -25.59 15.99 8.23
C PRO A 641 -24.38 15.18 7.75
N GLY A 642 -23.83 14.35 8.64
CA GLY A 642 -22.82 13.36 8.29
C GLY A 642 -23.38 12.22 7.44
N PRO A 643 -22.51 11.45 6.76
CA PRO A 643 -22.93 10.33 5.92
C PRO A 643 -23.66 9.26 6.77
N PRO A 644 -24.81 8.73 6.31
CA PRO A 644 -25.49 7.61 6.94
C PRO A 644 -24.58 6.38 7.07
N GLY A 645 -24.78 5.60 8.13
CA GLY A 645 -23.90 4.47 8.48
C GLY A 645 -24.18 3.17 7.70
N VAL A 646 -23.93 2.03 8.35
CA VAL A 646 -23.79 0.72 7.68
C VAL A 646 -25.06 0.34 6.90
N LEU A 647 -24.98 0.42 5.57
CA LEU A 647 -26.05 0.05 4.66
C LEU A 647 -26.13 -1.48 4.50
N ARG A 648 -27.25 -2.06 4.94
CA ARG A 648 -27.54 -3.50 4.91
C ARG A 648 -28.75 -3.78 4.03
N VAL A 649 -28.77 -4.97 3.44
CA VAL A 649 -29.94 -5.52 2.74
C VAL A 649 -30.74 -6.37 3.73
N GLN A 650 -32.03 -6.08 3.88
CA GLN A 650 -32.95 -6.84 4.71
C GLN A 650 -33.71 -7.89 3.90
N GLU A 651 -34.12 -7.56 2.67
CA GLU A 651 -34.88 -8.45 1.79
C GLU A 651 -34.53 -8.17 0.32
N ILE A 652 -34.49 -9.21 -0.51
CA ILE A 652 -34.29 -9.12 -1.97
C ILE A 652 -35.49 -9.77 -2.65
N ARG A 653 -36.10 -9.08 -3.61
CA ARG A 653 -37.12 -9.59 -4.53
C ARG A 653 -36.59 -9.54 -5.97
N ASP A 654 -37.42 -9.87 -6.94
CA ASP A 654 -37.12 -9.74 -8.36
C ASP A 654 -37.10 -8.27 -8.84
N THR A 655 -37.97 -7.45 -8.27
CA THR A 655 -38.22 -6.05 -8.70
C THR A 655 -38.06 -5.02 -7.59
N SER A 656 -37.75 -5.45 -6.36
CA SER A 656 -37.50 -4.58 -5.21
C SER A 656 -36.42 -5.11 -4.27
N ILE A 657 -35.77 -4.21 -3.53
CA ILE A 657 -34.77 -4.53 -2.49
C ILE A 657 -35.06 -3.66 -1.27
N LYS A 658 -35.12 -4.28 -0.09
CA LYS A 658 -35.31 -3.59 1.18
C LYS A 658 -33.97 -3.28 1.83
N LEU A 659 -33.74 -2.00 2.13
CA LEU A 659 -32.51 -1.49 2.72
C LEU A 659 -32.74 -1.05 4.16
N LEU A 660 -31.68 -1.16 4.97
CA LEU A 660 -31.58 -0.71 6.36
C LEU A 660 -30.24 0.05 6.51
N TRP A 661 -30.24 1.22 7.13
CA TRP A 661 -29.05 2.00 7.47
C TRP A 661 -29.18 2.54 8.90
N SER A 662 -28.09 3.07 9.46
CA SER A 662 -28.13 3.81 10.73
C SER A 662 -28.05 5.32 10.46
N THR A 663 -28.65 6.14 11.31
CA THR A 663 -28.52 7.60 11.25
C THR A 663 -27.04 8.03 11.36
N GLY A 664 -26.62 8.97 10.52
CA GLY A 664 -25.32 9.66 10.66
C GLY A 664 -25.38 10.74 11.75
N GLY A 665 -24.28 11.49 11.93
CA GLY A 665 -24.29 12.67 12.78
C GLY A 665 -25.22 13.76 12.24
N ASP A 666 -26.00 14.41 13.09
CA ASP A 666 -26.92 15.49 12.71
C ASP A 666 -26.25 16.87 12.64
N HIS A 667 -25.03 17.00 13.18
CA HIS A 667 -24.22 18.22 13.22
C HIS A 667 -25.02 19.43 13.75
N ASN A 668 -25.60 19.23 14.94
CA ASN A 668 -26.39 20.22 15.68
C ASN A 668 -27.65 20.72 14.92
N SER A 669 -28.17 19.95 13.95
CA SER A 669 -29.39 20.29 13.23
C SER A 669 -30.15 19.05 12.70
N PRO A 670 -31.41 18.82 13.11
CA PRO A 670 -32.10 17.56 12.88
C PRO A 670 -32.23 17.20 11.40
N ILE A 671 -32.06 15.91 11.09
CA ILE A 671 -32.25 15.36 9.74
C ILE A 671 -33.73 15.44 9.39
N LEU A 672 -34.05 16.03 8.23
CA LEU A 672 -35.41 16.22 7.73
C LEU A 672 -35.85 15.05 6.86
N TYR A 673 -34.97 14.54 6.00
CA TYR A 673 -35.25 13.39 5.16
C TYR A 673 -33.99 12.68 4.64
N TYR A 674 -34.16 11.43 4.20
CA TYR A 674 -33.18 10.65 3.45
C TYR A 674 -33.55 10.52 1.97
N THR A 675 -32.53 10.52 1.11
CA THR A 675 -32.62 10.20 -0.32
C THR A 675 -31.75 8.98 -0.61
N ILE A 676 -32.31 7.94 -1.25
CA ILE A 676 -31.54 6.77 -1.68
C ILE A 676 -31.14 6.94 -3.13
N GLN A 677 -29.88 6.65 -3.45
CA GLN A 677 -29.38 6.56 -4.82
C GLN A 677 -29.01 5.12 -5.16
N THR A 678 -29.15 4.78 -6.45
CA THR A 678 -28.83 3.48 -7.02
C THR A 678 -28.01 3.62 -8.30
N ARG A 679 -27.17 2.63 -8.58
CA ARG A 679 -26.53 2.41 -9.89
C ARG A 679 -26.58 0.93 -10.25
N HIS A 680 -26.66 0.63 -11.55
CA HIS A 680 -26.74 -0.73 -12.09
C HIS A 680 -25.50 -1.08 -12.91
N PHE A 681 -25.24 -2.38 -13.11
CA PHE A 681 -24.00 -2.88 -13.74
C PHE A 681 -23.67 -2.29 -15.12
N TRP A 682 -24.66 -1.86 -15.90
CA TRP A 682 -24.49 -1.31 -17.26
C TRP A 682 -24.27 0.21 -17.32
N ALA A 683 -24.05 0.87 -16.17
CA ALA A 683 -23.62 2.25 -16.11
C ALA A 683 -22.28 2.43 -16.84
N LEU A 684 -22.23 3.32 -17.84
CA LEU A 684 -21.04 3.54 -18.68
C LEU A 684 -19.88 4.20 -17.91
N ASN A 685 -20.18 4.91 -16.82
CA ASN A 685 -19.24 5.56 -15.92
C ASN A 685 -19.50 5.10 -14.48
N GLU A 686 -18.47 4.97 -13.65
CA GLU A 686 -18.64 4.55 -12.25
C GLU A 686 -19.47 5.56 -11.42
N ASP A 687 -19.48 6.84 -11.80
CA ASP A 687 -20.19 7.92 -11.08
C ASP A 687 -21.67 8.13 -11.47
N ASP A 688 -22.26 7.31 -12.36
CA ASP A 688 -23.68 7.42 -12.77
C ASP A 688 -24.65 6.89 -11.68
N TRP A 689 -24.70 7.62 -10.57
CA TRP A 689 -25.65 7.45 -9.48
C TRP A 689 -26.95 8.20 -9.76
N ARG A 690 -28.08 7.49 -9.66
CA ARG A 690 -29.42 8.04 -9.90
C ARG A 690 -30.29 7.86 -8.66
N ASN A 691 -31.25 8.76 -8.43
CA ASN A 691 -32.18 8.61 -7.31
C ASN A 691 -33.00 7.33 -7.50
N ALA A 692 -33.03 6.50 -6.46
CA ALA A 692 -33.75 5.24 -6.45
C ALA A 692 -35.27 5.49 -6.33
N THR A 693 -36.09 4.61 -6.89
CA THR A 693 -37.55 4.74 -6.78
C THR A 693 -38.03 4.12 -5.46
N THR A 694 -38.25 4.96 -4.45
CA THR A 694 -38.84 4.57 -3.16
C THR A 694 -40.27 5.08 -3.04
N PHE A 695 -41.05 4.47 -2.14
CA PHE A 695 -42.39 4.94 -1.79
C PHE A 695 -42.50 5.11 -0.27
N PRO A 696 -42.49 6.34 0.28
CA PRO A 696 -42.44 7.64 -0.41
C PRO A 696 -41.07 7.96 -1.06
N PRO A 697 -41.00 8.93 -2.00
CA PRO A 697 -39.77 9.31 -2.71
C PRO A 697 -38.79 10.12 -1.84
N PHE A 698 -39.28 10.77 -0.80
CA PHE A 698 -38.48 11.34 0.29
C PHE A 698 -38.85 10.59 1.57
N LEU A 699 -37.85 10.05 2.24
CA LEU A 699 -38.03 9.23 3.45
C LEU A 699 -37.85 10.13 4.65
N ASP A 700 -38.76 10.10 5.62
CA ASP A 700 -38.68 10.93 6.84
C ASP A 700 -37.31 10.77 7.54
N GLY A 701 -36.77 11.83 8.13
CA GLY A 701 -35.50 11.82 8.84
C GLY A 701 -35.44 10.87 10.05
N THR A 702 -36.60 10.37 10.53
CA THR A 702 -36.65 9.30 11.55
C THR A 702 -36.65 7.88 10.97
N VAL A 703 -36.58 7.71 9.64
CA VAL A 703 -36.69 6.40 8.98
C VAL A 703 -35.32 5.81 8.68
N GLU A 704 -35.07 4.61 9.19
CA GLU A 704 -33.83 3.83 8.98
C GLU A 704 -33.98 2.71 7.93
N THR A 705 -35.18 2.50 7.38
CA THR A 705 -35.45 1.44 6.40
C THR A 705 -36.32 1.89 5.25
N ALA A 706 -36.03 1.45 4.02
CA ALA A 706 -36.91 1.67 2.88
C ALA A 706 -36.85 0.56 1.84
N ASP A 707 -37.98 0.36 1.16
CA ASP A 707 -38.11 -0.51 0.01
C ASP A 707 -37.79 0.29 -1.28
N VAL A 708 -36.70 -0.08 -1.94
CA VAL A 708 -36.37 0.39 -3.30
C VAL A 708 -37.11 -0.50 -4.30
N THR A 709 -37.84 0.11 -5.23
CA THR A 709 -38.74 -0.55 -6.18
C THR A 709 -38.35 -0.21 -7.62
N ASN A 710 -39.06 -0.80 -8.60
CA ASN A 710 -38.83 -0.59 -10.04
C ASN A 710 -37.42 -1.01 -10.50
N LEU A 711 -36.90 -2.10 -9.91
CA LEU A 711 -35.65 -2.73 -10.30
C LEU A 711 -35.88 -3.81 -11.37
N PHE A 712 -34.91 -4.05 -12.24
CA PHE A 712 -34.95 -5.14 -13.21
C PHE A 712 -34.64 -6.49 -12.53
N PRO A 713 -35.37 -7.57 -12.85
CA PRO A 713 -35.02 -8.93 -12.40
C PRO A 713 -33.68 -9.40 -12.93
N TRP A 714 -32.99 -10.24 -12.15
CA TRP A 714 -31.68 -10.82 -12.45
C TRP A 714 -30.56 -9.79 -12.74
N MET A 715 -30.69 -8.57 -12.23
CA MET A 715 -29.78 -7.44 -12.47
C MET A 715 -28.99 -7.07 -11.20
N GLU A 716 -27.75 -6.61 -11.38
CA GLU A 716 -26.88 -6.18 -10.28
C GLU A 716 -26.96 -4.67 -10.05
N TYR A 717 -27.18 -4.30 -8.78
CA TYR A 717 -27.32 -2.93 -8.29
C TYR A 717 -26.36 -2.64 -7.13
N GLN A 718 -26.00 -1.37 -6.96
CA GLN A 718 -25.47 -0.82 -5.70
C GLN A 718 -26.36 0.33 -5.24
N PHE A 719 -26.37 0.58 -3.94
CA PHE A 719 -27.14 1.64 -3.29
C PHE A 719 -26.26 2.50 -2.38
N ARG A 720 -26.65 3.77 -2.19
CA ARG A 720 -26.09 4.66 -1.16
C ARG A 720 -27.19 5.60 -0.64
N VAL A 721 -27.07 6.06 0.60
CA VAL A 721 -28.09 6.89 1.26
C VAL A 721 -27.49 8.26 1.57
N ILE A 722 -28.25 9.33 1.34
CA ILE A 722 -27.88 10.72 1.61
C ILE A 722 -28.86 11.30 2.62
N ALA A 723 -28.35 11.92 3.68
CA ALA A 723 -29.16 12.64 4.68
C ALA A 723 -29.29 14.12 4.31
N THR A 724 -30.43 14.75 4.61
CA THR A 724 -30.66 16.17 4.35
C THR A 724 -31.26 16.86 5.58
N ASN A 725 -30.71 18.01 5.98
CA ASN A 725 -31.29 18.90 6.99
C ASN A 725 -31.54 20.31 6.41
N GLN A 726 -31.92 21.28 7.25
CA GLN A 726 -32.19 22.66 6.83
C GLN A 726 -31.00 23.37 6.14
N TYR A 727 -29.77 22.93 6.37
CA TYR A 727 -28.57 23.51 5.77
C TYR A 727 -28.19 22.87 4.42
N GLY A 728 -28.81 21.75 4.06
CA GLY A 728 -28.58 21.05 2.80
C GLY A 728 -28.40 19.54 2.96
N SER A 729 -28.02 18.91 1.85
CA SER A 729 -27.73 17.47 1.82
C SER A 729 -26.27 17.21 2.22
N GLY A 730 -26.07 16.24 3.09
CA GLY A 730 -24.78 15.76 3.53
C GLY A 730 -24.09 14.84 2.52
N GLU A 731 -22.98 14.25 2.94
CA GLU A 731 -22.29 13.24 2.14
C GLU A 731 -23.13 11.96 2.01
N ALA A 732 -22.87 11.20 0.94
CA ALA A 732 -23.50 9.91 0.74
C ALA A 732 -22.81 8.83 1.58
N SER A 733 -23.58 7.85 2.07
CA SER A 733 -23.05 6.65 2.70
C SER A 733 -22.06 5.92 1.78
N ILE A 734 -21.19 5.12 2.39
CA ILE A 734 -20.39 4.14 1.63
C ILE A 734 -21.35 3.29 0.78
N PRO A 735 -21.08 3.10 -0.54
CA PRO A 735 -21.89 2.25 -1.40
C PRO A 735 -22.04 0.82 -0.87
N SER A 736 -23.23 0.25 -1.03
CA SER A 736 -23.45 -1.17 -0.76
C SER A 736 -22.54 -2.06 -1.62
N ILE A 737 -22.36 -3.32 -1.20
CA ILE A 737 -21.91 -4.38 -2.11
C ILE A 737 -22.84 -4.47 -3.33
N LYS A 738 -22.37 -5.09 -4.42
CA LYS A 738 -23.21 -5.39 -5.59
C LYS A 738 -24.25 -6.45 -5.18
N ILE A 739 -25.52 -6.12 -5.33
CA ILE A 739 -26.67 -6.95 -4.94
C ILE A 739 -27.42 -7.32 -6.21
N LYS A 740 -27.68 -8.62 -6.40
CA LYS A 740 -28.42 -9.12 -7.55
C LYS A 740 -29.87 -9.40 -7.18
N THR A 741 -30.82 -8.86 -7.95
CA THR A 741 -32.24 -9.19 -7.82
C THR A 741 -32.52 -10.64 -8.23
N TRP A 742 -33.61 -11.20 -7.74
CA TRP A 742 -34.04 -12.54 -8.14
C TRP A 742 -34.46 -12.61 -9.61
N ASP A 743 -34.48 -13.82 -10.15
CA ASP A 743 -34.88 -14.13 -11.51
C ASP A 743 -36.40 -14.35 -11.65
N ALA A 744 -36.96 -13.78 -12.73
CA ALA A 744 -38.38 -13.80 -13.10
C ALA A 744 -38.56 -14.15 -14.59
N ALA A 745 -39.77 -14.48 -15.03
CA ALA A 745 -40.04 -14.74 -16.46
C ALA A 745 -39.88 -13.44 -17.28
N PRO A 746 -39.47 -13.50 -18.56
CA PRO A 746 -39.25 -12.29 -19.36
C PRO A 746 -40.56 -11.54 -19.63
N VAL A 747 -40.56 -10.22 -19.47
CA VAL A 747 -41.79 -9.40 -19.62
C VAL A 747 -41.97 -8.78 -21.01
N VAL A 748 -41.01 -8.97 -21.94
CA VAL A 748 -41.03 -8.39 -23.29
C VAL A 748 -40.96 -9.48 -24.37
N SER A 749 -41.68 -9.26 -25.48
CA SER A 749 -41.58 -10.06 -26.70
C SER A 749 -40.51 -9.48 -27.64
N PRO A 750 -39.93 -10.30 -28.56
CA PRO A 750 -39.17 -9.79 -29.70
C PRO A 750 -40.01 -8.83 -30.57
N THR A 751 -39.31 -7.96 -31.29
CA THR A 751 -39.89 -6.98 -32.23
C THR A 751 -39.50 -7.32 -33.67
N ASP A 752 -40.08 -6.62 -34.65
CA ASP A 752 -39.78 -6.77 -36.08
C ASP A 752 -39.91 -8.20 -36.62
N VAL A 753 -40.93 -8.94 -36.12
CA VAL A 753 -41.23 -10.30 -36.57
C VAL A 753 -41.72 -10.29 -38.01
N ALA A 754 -40.92 -10.83 -38.92
CA ALA A 754 -41.15 -10.87 -40.36
C ALA A 754 -40.71 -12.22 -40.96
N GLY A 755 -40.87 -12.41 -42.27
CA GLY A 755 -40.47 -13.64 -42.95
C GLY A 755 -40.87 -13.68 -44.42
N TYR A 756 -40.36 -14.69 -45.15
CA TYR A 756 -40.72 -14.99 -46.54
C TYR A 756 -40.49 -16.47 -46.86
N GLY A 757 -41.10 -16.95 -47.94
CA GLY A 757 -40.93 -18.32 -48.45
C GLY A 757 -40.04 -18.42 -49.69
N GLY A 758 -39.24 -19.48 -49.78
CA GLY A 758 -38.32 -19.76 -50.90
C GLY A 758 -38.79 -20.91 -51.81
N ARG A 759 -38.30 -20.94 -53.06
CA ARG A 759 -38.71 -21.92 -54.10
C ARG A 759 -38.55 -23.40 -53.71
N ASP A 760 -37.69 -23.71 -52.73
CA ASP A 760 -37.34 -25.07 -52.30
C ASP A 760 -38.19 -25.60 -51.11
N GLY A 761 -39.34 -24.96 -50.80
CA GLY A 761 -40.22 -25.37 -49.69
C GLY A 761 -39.74 -24.88 -48.32
N GLU A 762 -38.99 -23.77 -48.31
CA GLU A 762 -38.43 -23.18 -47.10
C GLU A 762 -39.26 -21.99 -46.62
N VAL A 763 -39.50 -21.90 -45.30
CA VAL A 763 -40.11 -20.75 -44.62
C VAL A 763 -39.06 -20.11 -43.71
N LEU A 764 -38.63 -18.89 -44.03
CA LEU A 764 -37.73 -18.09 -43.21
C LEU A 764 -38.54 -17.16 -42.31
N ILE A 765 -38.21 -17.14 -41.01
CA ILE A 765 -38.76 -16.25 -40.00
C ILE A 765 -37.62 -15.44 -39.39
N THR A 766 -37.81 -14.13 -39.20
CA THR A 766 -36.80 -13.20 -38.66
C THR A 766 -37.39 -12.31 -37.57
N TRP A 767 -36.57 -11.89 -36.60
CA TRP A 767 -36.95 -10.94 -35.53
C TRP A 767 -35.73 -10.17 -35.00
N THR A 768 -35.98 -9.03 -34.35
CA THR A 768 -34.97 -8.27 -33.62
C THR A 768 -34.75 -8.88 -32.23
N PRO A 769 -33.50 -9.23 -31.84
CA PRO A 769 -33.19 -9.74 -30.50
C PRO A 769 -33.60 -8.81 -29.36
N VAL A 770 -33.99 -9.42 -28.24
CA VAL A 770 -34.29 -8.70 -26.99
C VAL A 770 -32.99 -8.27 -26.33
N GLN A 771 -32.97 -7.07 -25.74
CA GLN A 771 -31.77 -6.53 -25.06
C GLN A 771 -31.45 -7.30 -23.76
N PRO A 772 -30.17 -7.48 -23.38
CA PRO A 772 -29.76 -8.33 -22.25
C PRO A 772 -30.41 -8.01 -20.89
N TRP A 773 -30.73 -6.74 -20.63
CA TRP A 773 -31.39 -6.33 -19.38
C TRP A 773 -32.85 -6.78 -19.26
N TYR A 774 -33.49 -7.22 -20.35
CA TYR A 774 -34.82 -7.81 -20.36
C TYR A 774 -34.82 -9.35 -20.35
N PHE A 775 -33.65 -10.01 -20.19
CA PHE A 775 -33.59 -11.46 -20.09
C PHE A 775 -34.21 -12.03 -18.81
N SER A 776 -34.21 -11.24 -17.74
CA SER A 776 -34.84 -11.50 -16.42
C SER A 776 -34.43 -12.80 -15.71
N GLY A 777 -33.54 -13.62 -16.27
CA GLY A 777 -33.11 -14.91 -15.71
C GLY A 777 -32.07 -15.64 -16.56
N LYS A 778 -31.71 -16.86 -16.16
CA LYS A 778 -30.76 -17.72 -16.88
C LYS A 778 -31.41 -18.48 -18.04
N LYS A 779 -30.60 -18.94 -19.00
CA LYS A 779 -31.01 -19.66 -20.23
C LYS A 779 -32.12 -18.93 -21.00
N PHE A 780 -31.90 -17.65 -21.27
CA PHE A 780 -32.81 -16.88 -22.12
C PHE A 780 -32.75 -17.38 -23.57
N GLY A 781 -33.90 -17.42 -24.23
CA GLY A 781 -34.03 -17.78 -25.64
C GLY A 781 -35.39 -17.37 -26.21
N TYR A 782 -35.70 -17.87 -27.41
CA TYR A 782 -36.95 -17.60 -28.11
C TYR A 782 -37.74 -18.87 -28.43
N ILE A 783 -39.06 -18.79 -28.40
CA ILE A 783 -39.96 -19.81 -28.96
C ILE A 783 -40.66 -19.21 -30.17
N VAL A 784 -40.31 -19.73 -31.35
CA VAL A 784 -40.90 -19.34 -32.64
C VAL A 784 -42.13 -20.20 -32.87
N ALA A 785 -43.28 -19.59 -33.12
CA ALA A 785 -44.51 -20.29 -33.47
C ALA A 785 -44.96 -19.86 -34.86
N PHE A 786 -45.22 -20.83 -35.74
CA PHE A 786 -45.68 -20.58 -37.10
C PHE A 786 -46.67 -21.64 -37.59
N LYS A 787 -47.48 -21.29 -38.59
CA LYS A 787 -48.35 -22.22 -39.32
C LYS A 787 -48.82 -21.64 -40.66
N PRO A 788 -49.20 -22.46 -41.65
CA PRO A 788 -50.04 -22.01 -42.77
C PRO A 788 -51.33 -21.34 -42.24
N HIS A 789 -51.83 -20.32 -42.93
CA HIS A 789 -53.04 -19.59 -42.52
C HIS A 789 -54.25 -20.52 -42.35
N ASP A 790 -54.37 -21.51 -43.24
CA ASP A 790 -55.41 -22.54 -43.33
C ASP A 790 -55.28 -23.66 -42.28
N ALA A 791 -54.13 -23.80 -41.61
CA ALA A 791 -53.92 -24.84 -40.61
C ALA A 791 -54.53 -24.48 -39.24
N TYR A 792 -54.98 -25.49 -38.50
CA TYR A 792 -55.45 -25.29 -37.12
C TYR A 792 -54.27 -25.17 -36.15
N ASP A 793 -53.40 -26.17 -36.13
CA ASP A 793 -52.29 -26.31 -35.19
C ASP A 793 -51.10 -25.39 -35.51
N TRP A 794 -50.33 -25.06 -34.48
CA TRP A 794 -49.10 -24.29 -34.57
C TRP A 794 -47.89 -25.21 -34.42
N TRP A 795 -46.89 -25.03 -35.28
CA TRP A 795 -45.55 -25.58 -35.06
C TRP A 795 -44.80 -24.66 -34.10
N TYR A 796 -43.96 -25.25 -33.25
CA TYR A 796 -43.16 -24.54 -32.25
C TYR A 796 -41.71 -24.98 -32.34
N GLU A 797 -40.78 -24.03 -32.42
CA GLU A 797 -39.34 -24.26 -32.34
C GLU A 797 -38.74 -23.51 -31.15
N THR A 798 -37.78 -24.13 -30.45
CA THR A 798 -37.09 -23.51 -29.30
C THR A 798 -35.66 -23.12 -29.65
N ILE A 799 -35.41 -21.83 -29.77
CA ILE A 799 -34.11 -21.23 -30.07
C ILE A 799 -33.42 -20.86 -28.76
N SER A 800 -32.36 -21.59 -28.40
CA SER A 800 -31.63 -21.41 -27.13
C SER A 800 -30.51 -20.36 -27.17
N ASP A 801 -30.25 -19.75 -28.33
CA ASP A 801 -29.26 -18.68 -28.49
C ASP A 801 -29.96 -17.30 -28.46
N PRO A 802 -29.63 -16.42 -27.49
CA PRO A 802 -30.24 -15.09 -27.36
C PRO A 802 -29.94 -14.14 -28.53
N GLU A 803 -28.85 -14.34 -29.27
CA GLU A 803 -28.46 -13.48 -30.40
C GLU A 803 -29.05 -13.91 -31.75
N THR A 804 -29.65 -15.10 -31.81
CA THR A 804 -30.25 -15.62 -33.05
C THR A 804 -31.42 -14.74 -33.49
N ARG A 805 -31.34 -14.28 -34.74
CA ARG A 805 -32.28 -13.33 -35.37
C ARG A 805 -33.21 -13.97 -36.39
N ARG A 806 -33.04 -15.28 -36.65
CA ARG A 806 -33.78 -16.00 -37.69
C ARG A 806 -33.90 -17.50 -37.43
N TYR A 807 -34.98 -18.08 -37.93
CA TYR A 807 -35.20 -19.51 -38.02
C TYR A 807 -35.63 -19.88 -39.45
N VAL A 808 -35.14 -21.02 -39.96
CA VAL A 808 -35.52 -21.56 -41.28
C VAL A 808 -36.15 -22.92 -41.04
N HIS A 809 -37.39 -23.09 -41.49
CA HIS A 809 -38.04 -24.38 -41.57
C HIS A 809 -38.07 -24.88 -43.01
N ARG A 810 -37.88 -26.18 -43.23
CA ARG A 810 -37.88 -26.81 -44.55
C ARG A 810 -38.79 -28.02 -44.54
N ASP A 811 -39.87 -28.00 -45.31
CA ASP A 811 -40.77 -29.15 -45.45
C ASP A 811 -41.19 -29.30 -46.92
N PRO A 812 -41.02 -30.48 -47.56
CA PRO A 812 -41.54 -30.74 -48.90
C PRO A 812 -43.04 -30.47 -49.06
N TYR A 813 -43.83 -30.50 -47.98
CA TYR A 813 -45.26 -30.13 -47.99
C TYR A 813 -45.51 -28.63 -48.26
N PHE A 814 -44.48 -27.78 -48.15
CA PHE A 814 -44.54 -26.36 -48.50
C PHE A 814 -44.04 -26.06 -49.92
N LEU A 815 -43.74 -27.08 -50.74
CA LEU A 815 -43.48 -26.91 -52.18
C LEU A 815 -44.80 -26.62 -52.93
N PRO A 816 -44.80 -25.65 -53.87
CA PRO A 816 -45.98 -25.34 -54.68
C PRO A 816 -46.27 -26.47 -55.67
N THR A 817 -47.52 -26.94 -55.69
CA THR A 817 -48.01 -27.85 -56.74
C THR A 817 -48.38 -27.06 -58.00
N ALA A 818 -48.42 -27.73 -59.16
CA ALA A 818 -48.62 -27.06 -60.46
C ALA A 818 -49.98 -26.36 -60.63
N GLU A 819 -50.94 -26.59 -59.72
CA GLU A 819 -52.27 -25.96 -59.72
C GLU A 819 -52.37 -24.80 -58.70
N ASP A 820 -51.48 -24.73 -57.71
CA ASP A 820 -51.46 -23.71 -56.65
C ASP A 820 -50.52 -22.53 -56.97
N PHE A 821 -50.87 -21.73 -57.97
CA PHE A 821 -50.27 -20.41 -58.21
C PHE A 821 -50.86 -19.30 -57.30
N GLN A 822 -51.63 -19.66 -56.27
CA GLN A 822 -52.09 -18.71 -55.24
C GLN A 822 -51.06 -18.57 -54.13
N VAL A 823 -50.86 -17.34 -53.69
CA VAL A 823 -49.87 -16.98 -52.65
C VAL A 823 -50.27 -17.62 -51.33
N ARG A 824 -49.53 -18.64 -50.88
CA ARG A 824 -49.82 -19.29 -49.58
C ARG A 824 -49.34 -18.39 -48.44
N GLU A 825 -50.26 -18.08 -47.53
CA GLU A 825 -49.99 -17.27 -46.34
C GLU A 825 -49.57 -18.13 -45.16
N PHE A 826 -48.62 -17.64 -44.35
CA PHE A 826 -48.27 -18.20 -43.05
C PHE A 826 -48.47 -17.16 -41.95
N GLN A 827 -49.00 -17.59 -40.81
CA GLN A 827 -49.09 -16.81 -39.58
C GLN A 827 -47.90 -17.12 -38.68
N VAL A 828 -47.22 -16.09 -38.18
CA VAL A 828 -45.97 -16.20 -37.41
C VAL A 828 -46.01 -15.31 -36.17
N LYS A 829 -45.53 -15.82 -35.03
CA LYS A 829 -45.33 -15.05 -33.80
C LYS A 829 -44.17 -15.63 -32.99
N VAL A 830 -43.44 -14.79 -32.25
CA VAL A 830 -42.28 -15.20 -31.46
C VAL A 830 -42.45 -14.72 -30.02
N LYS A 831 -42.14 -15.56 -29.03
CA LYS A 831 -42.02 -15.16 -27.62
C LYS A 831 -40.61 -15.38 -27.11
N SER A 832 -40.26 -14.68 -26.04
CA SER A 832 -39.07 -14.97 -25.23
C SER A 832 -39.37 -16.05 -24.19
N PHE A 833 -38.34 -16.71 -23.65
CA PHE A 833 -38.46 -17.60 -22.48
C PHE A 833 -37.16 -17.60 -21.67
N ASN A 834 -37.23 -18.04 -20.41
CA ASN A 834 -36.07 -18.36 -19.57
C ASN A 834 -36.39 -19.48 -18.56
N VAL A 835 -35.48 -19.80 -17.63
CA VAL A 835 -35.69 -20.87 -16.62
C VAL A 835 -36.90 -20.69 -15.68
N LYS A 836 -37.50 -19.49 -15.59
CA LYS A 836 -38.69 -19.22 -14.76
C LYS A 836 -40.00 -19.36 -15.52
N GLY A 837 -39.96 -19.27 -16.85
CA GLY A 837 -41.14 -19.42 -17.69
C GLY A 837 -41.04 -18.61 -18.99
N ASP A 838 -42.18 -18.61 -19.66
CA ASP A 838 -42.38 -17.98 -20.96
C ASP A 838 -42.78 -16.51 -20.81
N GLY A 839 -42.25 -15.67 -21.70
CA GLY A 839 -42.71 -14.30 -21.88
C GLY A 839 -43.90 -14.19 -22.84
N PRO A 840 -44.40 -12.97 -23.09
CA PRO A 840 -45.50 -12.74 -24.02
C PRO A 840 -45.08 -13.05 -25.47
N TYR A 841 -46.04 -13.49 -26.30
CA TYR A 841 -45.88 -13.54 -27.74
C TYR A 841 -45.90 -12.13 -28.34
N SER A 842 -45.12 -11.94 -29.40
CA SER A 842 -45.26 -10.83 -30.33
C SER A 842 -46.68 -10.79 -30.92
N PRO A 843 -47.10 -9.66 -31.52
CA PRO A 843 -48.17 -9.65 -32.51
C PRO A 843 -47.96 -10.74 -33.57
N THR A 844 -49.06 -11.25 -34.13
CA THR A 844 -49.00 -12.26 -35.20
C THR A 844 -48.84 -11.55 -36.55
N THR A 845 -47.76 -11.84 -37.25
CA THR A 845 -47.46 -11.33 -38.60
C THR A 845 -47.90 -12.35 -39.65
N ILE A 846 -48.41 -11.86 -40.79
CA ILE A 846 -48.69 -12.68 -41.98
C ILE A 846 -47.51 -12.54 -42.95
N VAL A 847 -47.01 -13.67 -43.46
CA VAL A 847 -45.93 -13.74 -44.46
C VAL A 847 -46.39 -14.50 -45.70
N TYR A 848 -45.83 -14.16 -46.87
CA TYR A 848 -46.37 -14.53 -48.19
C TYR A 848 -45.34 -15.30 -49.05
N TYR A 849 -45.85 -16.18 -49.93
CA TYR A 849 -45.06 -17.04 -50.83
C TYR A 849 -45.48 -16.86 -52.31
N PRO A 850 -44.60 -16.53 -53.30
CA PRO A 850 -43.25 -15.98 -53.22
C PRO A 850 -43.15 -14.53 -53.77
N ARG A 851 -42.09 -13.79 -53.40
CA ARG A 851 -41.62 -12.56 -54.08
C ARG A 851 -40.09 -12.57 -54.15
N GLU A 852 -39.52 -11.96 -55.18
CA GLU A 852 -38.06 -11.92 -55.41
C GLU A 852 -37.45 -10.57 -55.04
N VAL A 853 -36.19 -10.59 -54.59
CA VAL A 853 -35.38 -9.39 -54.31
C VAL A 853 -34.98 -8.69 -55.61
N PRO A 854 -34.72 -7.36 -55.61
CA PRO A 854 -34.25 -6.66 -56.81
C PRO A 854 -32.92 -7.23 -57.31
N ALA A 855 -32.82 -7.52 -58.60
CA ALA A 855 -31.68 -8.28 -59.14
C ALA A 855 -30.47 -7.41 -59.56
N GLU A 856 -30.69 -6.11 -59.76
CA GLU A 856 -29.72 -5.14 -60.30
C GLU A 856 -29.34 -4.11 -59.23
N SER A 857 -28.11 -3.60 -59.27
CA SER A 857 -27.61 -2.59 -58.33
C SER A 857 -27.70 -1.17 -58.91
N PRO A 858 -27.88 -0.13 -58.07
CA PRO A 858 -27.78 1.27 -58.51
C PRO A 858 -26.39 1.60 -59.06
N THR A 859 -26.34 2.30 -60.19
CA THR A 859 -25.10 2.65 -60.91
C THR A 859 -24.75 4.15 -60.79
N ASP A 860 -23.54 4.54 -61.23
CA ASP A 860 -23.01 5.90 -61.15
C ASP A 860 -23.17 6.55 -59.77
N VAL A 861 -22.80 5.82 -58.72
CA VAL A 861 -22.77 6.37 -57.35
C VAL A 861 -21.64 7.37 -57.22
N TYR A 862 -21.97 8.64 -57.05
CA TYR A 862 -21.00 9.72 -56.85
C TYR A 862 -21.31 10.58 -55.63
N ALA A 863 -20.27 11.11 -55.00
CA ALA A 863 -20.40 11.92 -53.78
C ALA A 863 -19.46 13.13 -53.80
N ARG A 864 -19.84 14.21 -53.10
CA ARG A 864 -18.96 15.38 -52.92
C ARG A 864 -19.08 16.00 -51.51
N PRO A 865 -17.94 16.38 -50.89
CA PRO A 865 -17.95 17.03 -49.58
C PRO A 865 -18.47 18.46 -49.67
N VAL A 866 -19.49 18.77 -48.86
CA VAL A 866 -20.07 20.11 -48.76
C VAL A 866 -19.28 20.94 -47.76
N SER A 867 -19.11 20.41 -46.55
CA SER A 867 -18.37 21.02 -45.44
C SER A 867 -17.30 20.04 -44.93
N SER A 868 -16.76 20.30 -43.74
CA SER A 868 -15.88 19.35 -43.05
C SER A 868 -16.65 18.20 -42.37
N HIS A 869 -17.99 18.30 -42.24
CA HIS A 869 -18.80 17.29 -41.53
C HIS A 869 -20.00 16.78 -42.36
N GLU A 870 -20.12 17.19 -43.62
CA GLU A 870 -21.28 16.89 -44.45
C GLU A 870 -20.89 16.68 -45.90
N ALA A 871 -21.62 15.77 -46.56
CA ALA A 871 -21.49 15.49 -47.98
C ALA A 871 -22.87 15.31 -48.64
N LEU A 872 -22.89 15.32 -49.96
CA LEU A 872 -24.05 14.93 -50.75
C LEU A 872 -23.66 13.73 -51.63
N VAL A 873 -24.61 12.82 -51.83
CA VAL A 873 -24.46 11.56 -52.58
C VAL A 873 -25.60 11.44 -53.59
N TRP A 874 -25.29 10.91 -54.76
CA TRP A 874 -26.21 10.70 -55.88
C TRP A 874 -25.96 9.33 -56.50
N TRP A 875 -26.98 8.79 -57.18
CA TRP A 875 -26.90 7.58 -57.99
C TRP A 875 -27.89 7.65 -59.16
N LEU A 876 -27.75 6.75 -60.12
CA LEU A 876 -28.80 6.46 -61.10
C LEU A 876 -29.75 5.39 -60.55
N PRO A 877 -31.07 5.57 -60.69
CA PRO A 877 -32.04 4.55 -60.28
C PRO A 877 -31.94 3.33 -61.19
N VAL A 878 -32.14 2.14 -60.61
CA VAL A 878 -32.24 0.88 -61.33
C VAL A 878 -33.39 0.94 -62.33
N VAL A 879 -33.12 0.67 -63.61
CA VAL A 879 -34.10 0.76 -64.70
C VAL A 879 -34.73 -0.61 -64.94
N ASP A 880 -36.06 -0.66 -65.03
CA ASP A 880 -36.82 -1.89 -65.25
C ASP A 880 -36.53 -2.49 -66.64
N THR A 881 -35.84 -3.63 -66.67
CA THR A 881 -35.39 -4.32 -67.89
C THR A 881 -36.46 -5.22 -68.53
N GLY A 882 -37.75 -4.89 -68.35
CA GLY A 882 -38.84 -5.36 -69.23
C GLY A 882 -39.13 -6.87 -69.19
N THR A 883 -38.67 -7.58 -68.15
CA THR A 883 -38.78 -9.05 -68.03
C THR A 883 -40.16 -9.55 -67.54
N GLY A 884 -41.14 -8.66 -67.35
CA GLY A 884 -42.51 -9.02 -66.96
C GLY A 884 -42.69 -9.39 -65.48
N LEU A 885 -41.61 -9.54 -64.73
CA LEU A 885 -41.60 -9.50 -63.27
C LEU A 885 -41.50 -8.04 -62.83
N GLN A 886 -42.59 -7.51 -62.30
CA GLN A 886 -42.69 -6.12 -61.87
C GLN A 886 -41.80 -5.91 -60.62
N GLN A 887 -40.53 -5.55 -60.83
CA GLN A 887 -39.57 -5.26 -59.74
C GLN A 887 -39.93 -3.92 -59.08
N TYR A 888 -40.94 -3.96 -58.21
CA TYR A 888 -41.45 -2.80 -57.49
C TYR A 888 -40.43 -2.37 -56.42
N ILE A 889 -39.49 -1.49 -56.79
CA ILE A 889 -38.52 -0.91 -55.86
C ILE A 889 -39.24 0.08 -54.95
N GLU A 890 -39.16 -0.14 -53.64
CA GLU A 890 -39.76 0.71 -52.62
C GLU A 890 -38.79 1.83 -52.20
N GLY A 891 -37.48 1.56 -52.24
CA GLY A 891 -36.46 2.57 -52.03
C GLY A 891 -35.02 2.09 -52.19
N TYR A 892 -34.11 2.93 -51.72
CA TYR A 892 -32.67 2.71 -51.71
C TYR A 892 -32.12 2.83 -50.29
N GLN A 893 -31.13 2.01 -49.94
CA GLN A 893 -30.32 2.15 -48.73
C GLN A 893 -28.94 2.68 -49.11
N VAL A 894 -28.53 3.80 -48.51
CA VAL A 894 -27.17 4.37 -48.61
C VAL A 894 -26.41 4.04 -47.33
N LYS A 895 -25.25 3.38 -47.44
CA LYS A 895 -24.39 2.95 -46.34
C LYS A 895 -23.04 3.67 -46.44
N TYR A 896 -22.51 4.20 -45.32
CA TYR A 896 -21.21 4.89 -45.30
C TYR A 896 -20.41 4.67 -44.02
N TRP A 897 -19.09 4.55 -44.15
CA TRP A 897 -18.12 4.33 -43.05
C TRP A 897 -16.72 4.82 -43.44
N ARG A 898 -15.80 4.98 -42.49
CA ARG A 898 -14.42 5.38 -42.80
C ARG A 898 -13.65 4.21 -43.42
N LYS A 899 -12.85 4.48 -44.46
CA LYS A 899 -12.13 3.45 -45.23
C LYS A 899 -11.19 2.57 -44.39
N TYR A 900 -10.66 3.10 -43.29
CA TYR A 900 -9.69 2.43 -42.42
C TYR A 900 -10.30 1.91 -41.10
N ASP A 901 -11.62 2.01 -40.92
CA ASP A 901 -12.32 1.36 -39.81
C ASP A 901 -12.77 -0.03 -40.23
N ASP A 902 -12.12 -1.06 -39.71
CA ASP A 902 -12.63 -2.43 -39.79
C ASP A 902 -13.91 -2.54 -38.93
N THR A 903 -15.07 -2.64 -39.57
CA THR A 903 -16.16 -3.62 -39.32
C THR A 903 -17.54 -3.13 -39.82
N GLU A 904 -18.29 -4.01 -40.49
CA GLU A 904 -19.66 -3.74 -40.99
C GLU A 904 -20.74 -3.26 -39.98
N PRO A 905 -20.71 -3.60 -38.67
CA PRO A 905 -21.74 -3.17 -37.72
C PRO A 905 -21.74 -1.65 -37.51
N GLY A 906 -20.57 -0.99 -37.57
CA GLY A 906 -20.41 0.44 -37.29
C GLY A 906 -20.80 1.39 -38.42
N ALA A 907 -21.18 0.88 -39.59
CA ALA A 907 -21.52 1.70 -40.75
C ALA A 907 -22.87 2.44 -40.58
N ASN A 908 -22.89 3.74 -40.85
CA ASN A 908 -24.13 4.53 -40.86
C ASN A 908 -24.97 4.15 -42.09
N ARG A 909 -26.30 4.13 -41.92
CA ARG A 909 -27.27 3.70 -42.95
C ARG A 909 -28.42 4.69 -43.04
N ILE A 910 -28.77 5.12 -44.24
CA ILE A 910 -29.87 6.03 -44.54
C ILE A 910 -30.79 5.37 -45.58
N PHE A 911 -32.09 5.36 -45.34
CA PHE A 911 -33.08 4.88 -46.30
C PHE A 911 -33.70 6.06 -47.06
N VAL A 912 -33.86 5.90 -48.36
CA VAL A 912 -34.30 6.95 -49.30
C VAL A 912 -35.41 6.36 -50.17
N PRO A 913 -36.58 7.01 -50.30
CA PRO A 913 -37.70 6.47 -51.08
C PRO A 913 -37.35 6.39 -52.57
N ALA A 914 -37.97 5.45 -53.30
CA ALA A 914 -37.66 5.20 -54.72
C ALA A 914 -37.84 6.42 -55.65
N SER A 915 -38.62 7.43 -55.22
CA SER A 915 -38.80 8.71 -55.91
C SER A 915 -37.60 9.67 -55.81
N MET A 916 -36.52 9.29 -55.10
CA MET A 916 -35.33 10.12 -54.90
C MET A 916 -34.06 9.33 -55.23
N ASN A 917 -33.13 9.97 -55.94
CA ASN A 917 -31.85 9.41 -56.37
C ASN A 917 -30.63 10.18 -55.81
N GLN A 918 -30.85 10.94 -54.73
CA GLN A 918 -29.83 11.72 -54.04
C GLN A 918 -30.14 11.80 -52.53
N THR A 919 -29.11 11.94 -51.70
CA THR A 919 -29.27 12.23 -50.27
C THR A 919 -28.11 13.04 -49.68
N ARG A 920 -28.30 13.56 -48.47
CA ARG A 920 -27.29 14.32 -47.71
C ARG A 920 -26.77 13.46 -46.56
N LEU A 921 -25.45 13.38 -46.44
CA LEU A 921 -24.78 12.75 -45.32
C LEU A 921 -24.36 13.84 -44.34
N GLU A 922 -24.64 13.63 -43.06
CA GLU A 922 -24.40 14.58 -41.97
C GLU A 922 -23.61 13.88 -40.84
N ASN A 923 -23.06 14.68 -39.92
CA ASN A 923 -22.24 14.21 -38.79
C ASN A 923 -21.03 13.35 -39.19
N MET A 924 -20.45 13.62 -40.37
CA MET A 924 -19.19 13.01 -40.81
C MET A 924 -18.01 13.62 -40.03
N LEU A 925 -16.92 12.87 -39.86
CA LEU A 925 -15.70 13.39 -39.25
C LEU A 925 -14.89 14.22 -40.25
N PRO A 926 -14.15 15.26 -39.80
CA PRO A 926 -13.37 16.15 -40.65
C PRO A 926 -12.01 15.55 -41.07
N ASP A 927 -11.53 15.94 -42.25
CA ASP A 927 -10.30 15.45 -42.91
C ASP A 927 -10.18 13.90 -42.97
N ALA A 928 -11.31 13.21 -43.15
CA ALA A 928 -11.42 11.76 -43.05
C ALA A 928 -11.87 11.11 -44.36
N HIS A 929 -11.31 9.92 -44.65
CA HIS A 929 -11.59 9.14 -45.85
C HIS A 929 -12.78 8.20 -45.64
N TYR A 930 -13.83 8.32 -46.45
CA TYR A 930 -15.06 7.53 -46.37
C TYR A 930 -15.29 6.67 -47.63
N LEU A 931 -15.86 5.48 -47.42
CA LEU A 931 -16.47 4.64 -48.44
C LEU A 931 -18.00 4.74 -48.36
N ILE A 932 -18.66 4.70 -49.52
CA ILE A 932 -20.11 4.82 -49.66
C ILE A 932 -20.63 3.76 -50.63
N GLU A 933 -21.78 3.18 -50.33
CA GLU A 933 -22.40 2.07 -51.06
C GLU A 933 -23.93 2.26 -51.08
N VAL A 934 -24.59 1.93 -52.20
CA VAL A 934 -26.06 2.06 -52.36
C VAL A 934 -26.68 0.75 -52.83
N ARG A 935 -27.83 0.35 -52.26
CA ARG A 935 -28.61 -0.84 -52.66
C ARG A 935 -30.08 -0.50 -52.90
N ALA A 936 -30.73 -1.12 -53.88
CA ALA A 936 -32.19 -1.07 -54.04
C ALA A 936 -32.89 -2.07 -53.08
N PHE A 937 -34.14 -1.82 -52.71
CA PHE A 937 -34.94 -2.78 -51.93
C PHE A 937 -36.43 -2.79 -52.29
N ASN A 938 -37.08 -3.91 -52.00
CA ASN A 938 -38.54 -4.10 -52.04
C ASN A 938 -38.99 -4.93 -50.82
N GLY A 939 -40.29 -5.20 -50.69
CA GLY A 939 -40.84 -6.05 -49.63
C GLY A 939 -40.39 -7.53 -49.58
N ALA A 940 -39.51 -7.98 -50.49
CA ALA A 940 -38.82 -9.27 -50.40
C ALA A 940 -37.38 -9.14 -49.85
N GLY A 941 -36.76 -7.96 -49.95
CA GLY A 941 -35.42 -7.69 -49.40
C GLY A 941 -34.57 -6.72 -50.22
N PHE A 942 -33.28 -6.68 -49.89
CA PHE A 942 -32.27 -5.83 -50.52
C PHE A 942 -31.64 -6.53 -51.73
N GLY A 943 -31.52 -5.79 -52.84
CA GLY A 943 -30.76 -6.21 -54.01
C GLY A 943 -29.23 -6.07 -53.81
N PRO A 944 -28.44 -6.37 -54.86
CA PRO A 944 -26.99 -6.30 -54.79
C PRO A 944 -26.48 -4.86 -54.56
N PRO A 945 -25.30 -4.70 -53.95
CA PRO A 945 -24.69 -3.39 -53.74
C PRO A 945 -24.13 -2.78 -55.03
N SER A 946 -24.12 -1.45 -55.07
CA SER A 946 -23.27 -0.68 -55.97
C SER A 946 -21.77 -0.91 -55.69
N GLU A 947 -20.92 -0.53 -56.64
CA GLU A 947 -19.49 -0.32 -56.32
C GLU A 947 -19.31 0.80 -55.27
N HIS A 948 -18.16 0.80 -54.60
CA HIS A 948 -17.86 1.78 -53.55
C HIS A 948 -17.46 3.14 -54.14
N CYS A 949 -18.13 4.21 -53.71
CA CYS A 949 -17.72 5.58 -53.96
C CYS A 949 -16.82 6.07 -52.80
N GLU A 950 -15.60 6.52 -53.12
CA GLU A 950 -14.65 7.05 -52.12
C GLU A 950 -14.69 8.58 -52.07
N MET A 951 -14.63 9.18 -50.87
CA MET A 951 -14.41 10.63 -50.72
C MET A 951 -13.67 11.01 -49.45
N PHE A 952 -13.01 12.17 -49.46
CA PHE A 952 -12.50 12.84 -48.27
C PHE A 952 -13.40 14.00 -47.86
N THR A 953 -13.66 14.15 -46.56
CA THR A 953 -14.28 15.37 -46.00
C THR A 953 -13.25 16.51 -45.93
N LYS A 954 -13.71 17.78 -45.95
CA LYS A 954 -12.79 18.93 -45.94
C LYS A 954 -12.10 19.12 -44.60
N ARG A 955 -10.90 19.71 -44.60
CA ARG A 955 -10.21 20.16 -43.38
C ARG A 955 -11.01 21.21 -42.61
N PRO A 956 -11.03 21.19 -41.25
CA PRO A 956 -11.71 22.21 -40.46
C PRO A 956 -10.98 23.57 -40.54
N PRO A 957 -11.66 24.70 -40.22
CA PRO A 957 -10.99 26.00 -40.11
C PRO A 957 -9.98 26.02 -38.95
N PRO A 958 -8.95 26.89 -38.97
CA PRO A 958 -7.95 26.96 -37.90
C PRO A 958 -8.61 27.29 -36.54
N PRO A 959 -8.29 26.57 -35.45
CA PRO A 959 -8.92 26.77 -34.15
C PRO A 959 -8.41 28.02 -33.44
N ASP A 960 -7.12 28.36 -33.62
CA ASP A 960 -6.44 29.45 -32.93
C ASP A 960 -6.06 30.62 -33.85
N PRO A 961 -6.11 31.88 -33.37
CA PRO A 961 -5.72 33.05 -34.15
C PRO A 961 -4.19 33.25 -34.13
N PRO A 962 -3.59 33.84 -35.18
CA PRO A 962 -2.13 33.98 -35.27
C PRO A 962 -1.59 34.91 -34.17
N ARG A 963 -0.47 34.54 -33.54
CA ARG A 963 0.22 35.38 -32.55
C ARG A 963 0.98 36.50 -33.25
N MET A 964 0.63 37.75 -32.94
CA MET A 964 1.32 38.96 -33.42
C MET A 964 2.27 39.48 -32.33
N TRP A 965 3.53 39.73 -32.69
CA TRP A 965 4.54 40.32 -31.79
C TRP A 965 4.51 41.85 -31.86
N ARG A 966 4.90 42.52 -30.76
CA ARG A 966 4.75 44.00 -30.61
C ARG A 966 5.75 44.86 -31.40
N TYR A 967 6.69 44.28 -32.16
CA TYR A 967 7.62 45.05 -33.00
C TYR A 967 7.01 45.39 -34.35
N VAL A 968 6.46 46.60 -34.42
CA VAL A 968 5.99 47.24 -35.65
C VAL A 968 6.94 48.39 -35.96
N SER A 969 7.75 48.28 -37.01
CA SER A 969 8.66 49.37 -37.40
C SER A 969 7.93 50.38 -38.29
N TRP A 970 8.19 51.67 -38.03
CA TRP A 970 7.61 52.78 -38.77
C TRP A 970 8.74 53.64 -39.36
N THR A 971 8.73 53.80 -40.68
CA THR A 971 9.74 54.57 -41.43
C THR A 971 9.31 56.01 -41.76
N GLY A 972 8.19 56.48 -41.18
CA GLY A 972 7.53 57.73 -41.55
C GLY A 972 6.40 57.54 -42.56
N GLN A 973 6.60 56.68 -43.56
CA GLN A 973 5.61 56.41 -44.63
C GLN A 973 5.04 54.98 -44.65
N TRP A 974 5.78 54.00 -44.13
CA TRP A 974 5.40 52.58 -44.20
C TRP A 974 5.41 51.94 -42.81
N LEU A 975 4.57 50.93 -42.64
CA LEU A 975 4.34 50.20 -41.41
C LEU A 975 4.52 48.70 -41.69
N TYR A 976 5.57 48.11 -41.14
CA TYR A 976 5.94 46.72 -41.35
C TYR A 976 5.37 45.85 -40.23
N VAL A 977 4.60 44.82 -40.57
CA VAL A 977 3.97 43.93 -39.56
C VAL A 977 4.16 42.46 -39.91
N TRP A 978 4.48 41.65 -38.90
CA TRP A 978 4.70 40.22 -39.01
C TRP A 978 4.04 39.46 -37.85
N TRP A 979 3.78 38.17 -38.05
CA TRP A 979 3.14 37.28 -37.08
C TRP A 979 3.70 35.87 -37.17
N ASP A 980 3.49 35.09 -36.12
CA ASP A 980 3.87 33.68 -36.09
C ASP A 980 3.02 32.88 -37.07
N HIS A 981 3.62 31.88 -37.72
CA HIS A 981 2.86 30.95 -38.55
C HIS A 981 1.92 30.10 -37.69
N ILE A 982 0.65 30.03 -38.05
CA ILE A 982 -0.25 29.03 -37.47
C ILE A 982 0.22 27.67 -37.99
N GLN A 983 0.64 26.81 -37.06
CA GLN A 983 0.97 25.41 -37.28
C GLN A 983 0.10 24.63 -36.30
N TYR A 984 -0.65 23.67 -36.82
CA TYR A 984 -1.40 22.72 -36.01
C TYR A 984 -1.09 21.32 -36.51
N ASP A 985 -0.80 20.44 -35.56
CA ASP A 985 -0.63 19.01 -35.81
C ASP A 985 -2.02 18.36 -35.73
N TRP A 986 -2.51 17.89 -36.88
CA TRP A 986 -3.72 17.09 -36.95
C TRP A 986 -3.30 15.64 -37.20
N PHE A 987 -3.29 14.84 -36.12
CA PHE A 987 -3.03 13.40 -36.16
C PHE A 987 -1.67 12.98 -36.77
N GLY A 988 -0.63 13.82 -36.63
CA GLY A 988 0.75 13.55 -37.02
C GLY A 988 1.25 14.32 -38.24
N ASP A 989 0.40 15.13 -38.89
CA ASP A 989 0.74 15.87 -40.12
C ASP A 989 0.62 17.39 -39.93
N ILE A 990 1.75 18.10 -40.05
CA ILE A 990 1.85 19.54 -39.73
C ILE A 990 1.19 20.37 -40.85
N SER A 991 0.05 20.99 -40.54
CA SER A 991 -0.75 21.76 -41.49
C SER A 991 -0.48 23.27 -41.42
N PHE A 992 -0.31 23.92 -42.58
CA PHE A 992 -0.11 25.38 -42.71
C PHE A 992 -1.30 26.04 -43.42
N PRO A 993 -1.82 27.20 -42.95
CA PRO A 993 -2.97 27.85 -43.58
C PRO A 993 -2.68 28.23 -45.04
N LEU A 994 -3.69 28.05 -45.91
CA LEU A 994 -3.60 28.31 -47.35
C LEU A 994 -3.18 29.75 -47.66
N TYR A 995 -3.67 30.68 -46.83
CA TYR A 995 -3.27 32.08 -46.80
C TYR A 995 -3.81 32.77 -45.53
N TYR A 996 -3.28 33.95 -45.24
CA TYR A 996 -3.80 34.87 -44.23
C TYR A 996 -4.67 35.95 -44.87
N LYS A 997 -5.77 36.30 -44.20
CA LYS A 997 -6.53 37.54 -44.48
C LYS A 997 -6.16 38.58 -43.45
N VAL A 998 -5.76 39.75 -43.93
CA VAL A 998 -5.31 40.88 -43.10
C VAL A 998 -6.19 42.08 -43.39
N MET A 999 -6.94 42.58 -42.41
CA MET A 999 -7.73 43.80 -42.53
C MET A 999 -7.05 44.94 -41.76
N PHE A 1000 -6.82 46.06 -42.44
CA PHE A 1000 -6.25 47.28 -41.85
C PHE A 1000 -7.22 48.45 -42.00
N ARG A 1001 -7.49 49.17 -40.89
CA ARG A 1001 -8.43 50.30 -40.84
C ARG A 1001 -8.02 51.34 -39.82
N LYS A 1002 -8.49 52.58 -39.96
CA LYS A 1002 -8.34 53.61 -38.91
C LYS A 1002 -9.29 53.30 -37.76
N THR A 1003 -8.83 53.46 -36.52
CA THR A 1003 -9.60 53.09 -35.32
C THR A 1003 -10.90 53.89 -35.27
N GLY A 1004 -12.02 53.20 -35.01
CA GLY A 1004 -13.37 53.79 -35.03
C GLY A 1004 -14.09 53.75 -36.39
N TYR A 1005 -13.39 53.51 -37.50
CA TYR A 1005 -14.03 53.32 -38.81
C TYR A 1005 -14.39 51.84 -39.01
N ILE A 1006 -15.60 51.58 -39.52
CA ILE A 1006 -16.09 50.21 -39.73
C ILE A 1006 -15.37 49.56 -40.92
N TYR A 1007 -15.24 50.30 -42.02
CA TYR A 1007 -14.62 49.84 -43.27
C TYR A 1007 -13.09 49.92 -43.23
N GLY A 1008 -12.45 48.80 -43.58
CA GLY A 1008 -11.00 48.66 -43.73
C GLY A 1008 -10.63 48.04 -45.06
N LYS A 1009 -9.39 48.23 -45.51
CA LYS A 1009 -8.88 47.46 -46.64
C LYS A 1009 -8.52 46.05 -46.17
N VAL A 1010 -9.04 45.05 -46.88
CA VAL A 1010 -8.68 43.64 -46.68
C VAL A 1010 -7.65 43.26 -47.71
N TYR A 1011 -6.61 42.60 -47.24
CA TYR A 1011 -5.51 42.07 -48.01
C TYR A 1011 -5.42 40.56 -47.79
N ILE A 1012 -4.84 39.85 -48.77
CA ILE A 1012 -4.61 38.42 -48.71
C ILE A 1012 -3.12 38.20 -48.97
N THR A 1013 -2.46 37.43 -48.12
CA THR A 1013 -1.05 37.08 -48.26
C THR A 1013 -0.80 35.64 -47.86
N GLY A 1014 0.01 34.92 -48.63
CA GLY A 1014 0.54 33.61 -48.23
C GLY A 1014 1.70 33.72 -47.23
N TRP A 1015 2.26 34.93 -47.08
CA TRP A 1015 3.35 35.21 -46.15
C TRP A 1015 2.81 35.62 -44.79
N HIS A 1016 3.58 35.33 -43.74
CA HIS A 1016 3.29 35.69 -42.36
C HIS A 1016 3.79 37.10 -41.98
N PHE A 1017 4.00 37.96 -42.99
CA PHE A 1017 4.31 39.37 -42.85
C PHE A 1017 3.69 40.17 -44.00
N MET A 1018 3.47 41.46 -43.77
CA MET A 1018 2.94 42.38 -44.76
C MET A 1018 3.21 43.85 -44.40
N ASP A 1019 3.46 44.67 -45.42
CA ASP A 1019 3.82 46.07 -45.28
C ASP A 1019 2.66 46.98 -45.73
N PHE A 1020 2.35 48.00 -44.94
CA PHE A 1020 1.22 48.90 -45.19
C PHE A 1020 1.70 50.35 -45.37
N PRO A 1021 1.34 51.04 -46.46
CA PRO A 1021 1.58 52.48 -46.57
C PRO A 1021 0.64 53.20 -45.61
N MET A 1022 1.18 54.01 -44.70
CA MET A 1022 0.39 54.88 -43.81
C MET A 1022 0.42 56.32 -44.31
N PRO A 1023 -0.63 56.80 -45.00
CA PRO A 1023 -0.61 58.11 -45.64
C PRO A 1023 -0.76 59.29 -44.66
N GLN A 1024 -1.25 59.06 -43.43
CA GLN A 1024 -1.50 60.11 -42.43
C GLN A 1024 -1.37 59.58 -40.99
N VAL A 1025 -0.98 60.46 -40.07
CA VAL A 1025 -0.85 60.17 -38.62
C VAL A 1025 -2.23 59.92 -37.98
N GLY A 1026 -2.30 58.93 -37.10
CA GLY A 1026 -3.49 58.59 -36.30
C GLY A 1026 -3.47 57.15 -35.80
N ASP A 1027 -4.48 56.76 -35.03
CA ASP A 1027 -4.58 55.41 -34.45
C ASP A 1027 -5.25 54.44 -35.44
N TYR A 1028 -4.63 53.28 -35.69
CA TYR A 1028 -5.12 52.25 -36.61
C TYR A 1028 -5.36 50.90 -35.91
N GLU A 1029 -6.23 50.07 -36.47
CA GLU A 1029 -6.57 48.74 -35.99
C GLU A 1029 -6.28 47.72 -37.11
N LEU A 1030 -5.40 46.75 -36.79
CA LEU A 1030 -5.01 45.66 -37.66
C LEU A 1030 -5.67 44.36 -37.17
N MET A 1031 -6.18 43.56 -38.10
CA MET A 1031 -6.83 42.28 -37.84
C MET A 1031 -6.28 41.20 -38.75
N VAL A 1032 -5.77 40.10 -38.20
CA VAL A 1032 -5.17 38.99 -38.97
C VAL A 1032 -5.86 37.67 -38.62
N ARG A 1033 -6.16 36.84 -39.62
CA ARG A 1033 -6.61 35.44 -39.46
C ARG A 1033 -6.06 34.54 -40.56
N GLY A 1034 -5.83 33.27 -40.25
CA GLY A 1034 -5.54 32.23 -41.25
C GLY A 1034 -6.82 31.65 -41.87
N ARG A 1035 -6.69 30.97 -43.02
CA ARG A 1035 -7.77 30.22 -43.67
C ARG A 1035 -7.31 28.81 -44.06
N TYR A 1036 -8.14 27.80 -43.77
CA TYR A 1036 -8.06 26.44 -44.35
C TYR A 1036 -9.24 26.22 -45.31
N GLU A 1037 -9.30 25.07 -45.98
CA GLU A 1037 -10.38 24.72 -46.91
C GLU A 1037 -11.78 24.85 -46.30
N GLY A 1038 -11.96 24.42 -45.05
CA GLY A 1038 -13.22 24.54 -44.31
C GLY A 1038 -13.59 25.94 -43.83
N GLY A 1039 -12.71 26.95 -43.93
CA GLY A 1039 -13.09 28.32 -43.63
C GLY A 1039 -12.00 29.24 -43.06
N ASP A 1040 -12.42 30.48 -42.82
CA ASP A 1040 -11.65 31.53 -42.16
C ASP A 1040 -11.63 31.28 -40.63
N GLY A 1041 -10.43 31.18 -40.03
CA GLY A 1041 -10.27 31.02 -38.58
C GLY A 1041 -10.54 32.32 -37.77
N PRO A 1042 -10.37 32.27 -36.43
CA PRO A 1042 -10.57 33.44 -35.57
C PRO A 1042 -9.54 34.55 -35.85
N VAL A 1043 -9.94 35.78 -35.53
CA VAL A 1043 -9.16 37.00 -35.79
C VAL A 1043 -8.35 37.43 -34.57
N ARG A 1044 -7.04 37.65 -34.75
CA ARG A 1044 -6.22 38.43 -33.82
C ARG A 1044 -6.35 39.92 -34.16
N LYS A 1045 -6.60 40.79 -33.17
CA LYS A 1045 -6.68 42.25 -33.34
C LYS A 1045 -5.57 42.96 -32.56
N ILE A 1046 -4.95 43.98 -33.15
CA ILE A 1046 -4.01 44.90 -32.48
C ILE A 1046 -4.37 46.34 -32.86
N ARG A 1047 -4.26 47.26 -31.90
CA ARG A 1047 -4.33 48.71 -32.14
C ARG A 1047 -2.93 49.32 -32.09
N ILE A 1048 -2.66 50.19 -33.06
CA ILE A 1048 -1.38 50.86 -33.29
C ILE A 1048 -1.64 52.36 -33.14
N LYS A 1049 -1.00 53.02 -32.18
CA LYS A 1049 -1.23 54.44 -31.89
C LYS A 1049 -0.25 55.35 -32.63
N GLY A 1050 -0.76 56.41 -33.24
CA GLY A 1050 0.04 57.32 -34.08
C GLY A 1050 0.38 58.63 -33.38
N LYS A 1051 1.60 58.77 -32.87
CA LYS A 1051 2.18 60.07 -32.46
C LYS A 1051 3.23 60.51 -33.49
N GLY A 1052 3.25 61.81 -33.79
CA GLY A 1052 4.28 62.45 -34.63
C GLY A 1052 5.68 62.40 -33.98
N PRO A 1053 6.73 62.81 -34.70
CA PRO A 1053 8.11 62.53 -34.31
C PRO A 1053 8.50 63.24 -33.02
N GLN A 1054 9.00 62.46 -32.05
CA GLN A 1054 10.13 62.91 -31.25
C GLN A 1054 11.33 62.02 -31.56
N LEU A 1055 12.44 62.66 -31.92
CA LEU A 1055 13.77 62.05 -31.90
C LEU A 1055 14.02 61.55 -30.47
N SER A 1056 14.65 60.40 -30.24
CA SER A 1056 16.08 60.25 -30.47
C SER A 1056 16.55 58.79 -30.44
N PHE A 1057 17.45 58.45 -31.38
CA PHE A 1057 18.67 57.61 -31.25
C PHE A 1057 18.71 56.47 -30.20
N LEU A 1058 19.14 55.25 -30.52
CA LEU A 1058 20.32 54.91 -31.34
C LEU A 1058 20.21 53.61 -32.16
N PHE A 1059 21.05 53.53 -33.20
CA PHE A 1059 21.29 52.35 -34.05
C PHE A 1059 22.31 51.38 -33.44
N CYS A 1060 22.15 50.08 -33.74
CA CYS A 1060 23.15 49.18 -34.34
C CYS A 1060 22.41 47.89 -34.80
N SER A 1061 22.30 47.58 -36.09
CA SER A 1061 23.18 46.66 -36.85
C SER A 1061 23.43 45.31 -36.13
N VAL A 1062 23.25 44.14 -36.75
CA VAL A 1062 23.76 43.71 -38.08
C VAL A 1062 22.81 42.71 -38.77
N LEU A 1063 22.63 42.82 -40.09
CA LEU A 1063 22.18 41.71 -40.95
C LEU A 1063 23.38 40.79 -41.26
N PHE A 1064 23.27 39.47 -41.10
CA PHE A 1064 23.90 38.52 -42.03
C PHE A 1064 23.28 37.11 -42.00
N CYS A 1065 23.21 36.53 -43.20
CA CYS A 1065 22.69 35.24 -43.67
C CYS A 1065 22.55 34.02 -42.74
N PHE A 1066 21.41 33.32 -42.93
CA PHE A 1066 21.31 31.88 -43.26
C PHE A 1066 22.44 30.93 -42.81
N ARG A 1067 22.14 30.02 -41.87
CA ARG A 1067 21.81 28.61 -42.20
C ARG A 1067 21.35 27.80 -40.97
N GLN A 1068 20.43 26.85 -41.26
CA GLN A 1068 20.20 25.57 -40.58
C GLN A 1068 19.78 25.54 -39.09
N ARG A 1069 18.53 25.07 -38.88
CA ARG A 1069 18.20 24.11 -37.81
C ARG A 1069 19.20 22.93 -37.89
N LEU A 1070 19.67 22.38 -36.77
CA LEU A 1070 18.95 21.34 -36.02
C LEU A 1070 19.42 21.21 -34.56
N SER A 1071 18.56 20.56 -33.74
CA SER A 1071 18.61 20.33 -32.28
C SER A 1071 18.48 21.60 -31.41
N LEU A 1072 17.50 21.74 -30.48
CA LEU A 1072 17.16 20.92 -29.30
C LEU A 1072 18.39 20.73 -28.40
N THR A 1073 18.46 21.20 -27.15
CA THR A 1073 17.42 21.36 -26.11
C THR A 1073 17.79 22.45 -25.09
N CYS A 1074 16.80 23.10 -24.45
CA CYS A 1074 16.80 23.43 -23.00
C CYS A 1074 15.54 24.23 -22.59
N PHE A 1075 14.94 23.91 -21.44
CA PHE A 1075 14.06 24.83 -20.70
C PHE A 1075 14.01 24.50 -19.21
N LEU A 1076 14.75 25.31 -18.45
CA LEU A 1076 14.68 25.72 -17.05
C LEU A 1076 15.46 27.05 -17.09
N ASP A 1077 15.04 28.18 -16.51
CA ASP A 1077 14.14 28.38 -15.36
C ASP A 1077 13.50 29.80 -15.43
N CYS A 1078 12.97 30.29 -14.30
CA CYS A 1078 12.53 31.67 -14.00
C CYS A 1078 11.08 32.06 -14.31
N LYS A 1079 10.32 32.12 -13.21
CA LYS A 1079 9.06 32.82 -12.97
C LYS A 1079 9.24 34.37 -12.98
N MET A 1080 8.08 35.05 -13.00
CA MET A 1080 7.78 36.41 -12.49
C MET A 1080 7.76 37.65 -13.43
N TRP A 1081 6.54 38.23 -13.47
CA TRP A 1081 6.18 39.67 -13.49
C TRP A 1081 6.34 40.42 -14.84
N ALA A 1082 5.43 41.31 -15.25
CA ALA A 1082 4.35 42.01 -14.55
C ALA A 1082 3.17 42.38 -15.49
N LEU A 1083 1.99 42.64 -14.88
CA LEU A 1083 0.77 43.30 -15.42
C LEU A 1083 0.06 42.63 -16.63
#